data_AF-A0A951JJN1-F1
#
_entry.id   AF-A0A951JJN1-F1
#
_cell.length_a   1.000
_cell.length_b   1.000
_cell.length_c   1.000
_cell.angle_alpha   90.00
_cell.angle_beta   90.00
_cell.angle_gamma   90.00
#
_symmetry.space_group_name_H-M   'P 1'
#
loop_
_entity.id
_entity.type
_entity.pdbx_description
1 polymer ?
#
loop_
_entity_poly.entity_id
_entity_poly.type
_entity_poly.pdbx_seq_one_letter_code
_entity_poly.pdbx_strand_id
1 'polypeptide(L)'
;QPLNQAECDTHGVISESATATPYAKRLNYDYLGITTPTGMTTRGFTTVVTDQSGRAKTTVKNVLDRVLGVKENDGSSDIATYFGYDVLGNTTTVQPPDGGAVTMSYDTAGRKTSMIDPDMGTWTYDYTGFGELQWQIDAVGNRVDMVYDKLGRMVSRTDTPDAGAVKTTAWVYDNAYGAGVGKLAHVANADGYAETYAYNEYGQATDTVRLADGEVYWTSQTYDAEGRPDILVYPDVATFDTDASAPAAVTLTVPANNTGEVGITWTRDNPFATYRLYRSTSSSGYDESVPVYLGPLNAFTDTVSENGTYYYWVDACHGDVCTETGPASTITLLPPPAPAFLDVENYDAENDGSVSLSWGASVGQDNYIIRRAGSLNGTYTDIAAPTGTSTTLSLAEDEHYFQVVACRGSSCSAPTPGDSSAVVHYRPGLLPAPTFTTTFVHNVTGVEDDAVTIDGAAAVDVHAPADPFVQFHEIDVYRYGLLIDTRRFFDGLSDPLEVSGLPNGEIHFKARACKISNADSLCGPDSAASTTLLAGTRPSQFPSLSAITPQSTKTFTLSFGNPENIKSGGPYQVWLQEARDAGFEETSAPVAVPNGSFETCEDTESPTGEDPSPPTCTIHSAPPTSVEVTTASNGKYWYGLYACHETFGCSSPREFGPVDIHTVPSKPVSITSNGSIDGTDWLIASDESFIISWAGSSDTVDRYQFEQRMLPASDYTEVALAADTATSKTYSGKAPGQYFYRVKACYEIGR
;
A
#
# COMPACT_ATOMS: atom_id res chain seq x y z
N GLN A 1 17.24 0.85 88.96
CA GLN A 1 17.50 -0.31 89.84
C GLN A 1 16.27 -1.21 89.85
N PRO A 2 16.45 -2.53 89.94
CA PRO A 2 15.52 -3.49 89.34
C PRO A 2 14.80 -4.41 90.36
N LEU A 3 13.77 -5.09 89.83
CA LEU A 3 13.23 -6.41 90.20
C LEU A 3 12.58 -6.62 91.57
N ASN A 4 11.27 -6.90 91.53
CA ASN A 4 10.67 -7.99 92.30
C ASN A 4 9.65 -8.74 91.43
N GLN A 5 10.03 -9.96 91.08
CA GLN A 5 9.23 -10.97 90.39
C GLN A 5 8.64 -11.93 91.44
N ALA A 6 7.35 -12.26 91.31
CA ALA A 6 6.70 -13.45 91.85
C ALA A 6 5.56 -13.76 90.87
N GLU A 7 5.81 -14.60 89.87
CA GLU A 7 5.49 -16.03 89.83
C GLU A 7 3.98 -16.32 89.88
N CYS A 8 3.56 -16.98 88.80
CA CYS A 8 2.23 -17.51 88.56
C CYS A 8 1.85 -18.54 89.63
N ASP A 9 0.59 -18.49 90.06
CA ASP A 9 -0.18 -19.70 90.33
C ASP A 9 -1.61 -19.53 89.81
N THR A 10 -1.96 -20.47 88.94
CA THR A 10 -3.29 -20.80 88.44
C THR A 10 -4.29 -21.00 89.57
N HIS A 11 -5.40 -20.27 89.54
CA HIS A 11 -6.79 -20.77 89.52
C HIS A 11 -7.76 -19.66 89.94
N GLY A 12 -8.59 -19.22 88.97
CA GLY A 12 -9.97 -18.80 89.20
C GLY A 12 -10.21 -17.42 89.83
N VAL A 13 -11.03 -16.64 89.11
CA VAL A 13 -11.74 -15.41 89.52
C VAL A 13 -10.95 -14.11 89.33
N ILE A 14 -11.22 -13.46 88.19
CA ILE A 14 -10.98 -12.03 88.01
C ILE A 14 -12.17 -11.31 88.63
N SER A 15 -11.87 -10.39 89.55
CA SER A 15 -12.84 -9.47 90.15
C SER A 15 -13.35 -8.48 89.11
N GLU A 16 -14.67 -8.40 88.93
CA GLU A 16 -15.34 -7.24 88.34
C GLU A 16 -14.92 -5.98 89.11
N SER A 17 -14.17 -5.10 88.46
CA SER A 17 -13.97 -3.74 88.92
C SER A 17 -15.29 -3.00 88.73
N ALA A 18 -16.04 -2.86 89.82
CA ALA A 18 -17.27 -2.10 89.90
C ALA A 18 -17.03 -0.59 89.77
N THR A 19 -17.02 -0.11 88.53
CA THR A 19 -17.64 1.17 88.18
C THR A 19 -18.48 0.92 86.94
N ALA A 20 -19.79 0.84 87.14
CA ALA A 20 -20.76 0.66 86.07
C ALA A 20 -20.86 1.95 85.25
N THR A 21 -20.09 2.06 84.18
CA THR A 21 -20.56 2.74 82.97
C THR A 21 -20.97 1.64 82.00
N PRO A 22 -22.28 1.45 81.75
CA PRO A 22 -22.71 0.43 80.81
C PRO A 22 -22.26 0.86 79.40
N TYR A 23 -21.91 -0.11 78.56
CA TYR A 23 -21.77 0.00 77.08
C TYR A 23 -20.38 0.25 76.44
N ALA A 24 -19.26 0.17 77.18
CA ALA A 24 -17.92 -0.01 76.58
C ALA A 24 -17.31 -1.37 77.01
N LYS A 25 -16.85 -2.19 76.05
CA LYS A 25 -16.27 -3.52 76.33
C LYS A 25 -14.79 -3.57 75.96
N ARG A 26 -13.93 -3.97 76.91
CA ARG A 26 -12.55 -4.38 76.64
C ARG A 26 -12.51 -5.84 76.17
N LEU A 27 -11.77 -6.12 75.09
CA LEU A 27 -11.62 -7.46 74.51
C LEU A 27 -10.37 -8.16 75.06
N ASN A 28 -10.51 -9.43 75.49
CA ASN A 28 -9.40 -10.31 75.90
C ASN A 28 -9.36 -11.54 74.98
N TYR A 29 -8.16 -11.96 74.55
CA TYR A 29 -7.95 -13.08 73.63
C TYR A 29 -7.29 -14.28 74.33
N ASP A 30 -7.91 -15.47 74.26
CA ASP A 30 -7.36 -16.76 74.74
C ASP A 30 -7.28 -17.80 73.60
N TYR A 31 -6.17 -18.55 73.53
CA TYR A 31 -5.89 -19.56 72.49
C TYR A 31 -6.29 -20.98 72.92
N LEU A 32 -7.21 -21.62 72.19
CA LEU A 32 -7.61 -23.02 72.40
C LEU A 32 -7.04 -23.92 71.28
N GLY A 33 -6.28 -24.96 71.65
CA GLY A 33 -5.49 -25.80 70.74
C GLY A 33 -6.25 -26.80 69.85
N ILE A 34 -5.57 -27.23 68.78
CA ILE A 34 -6.02 -28.07 67.64
C ILE A 34 -6.21 -29.56 68.00
N THR A 35 -7.23 -30.22 67.42
CA THR A 35 -7.45 -31.68 67.43
C THR A 35 -6.59 -32.42 66.40
N THR A 36 -5.96 -33.55 66.77
CA THR A 36 -4.94 -34.26 65.95
C THR A 36 -5.41 -35.62 65.38
N PRO A 37 -4.97 -36.02 64.16
CA PRO A 37 -5.32 -37.29 63.51
C PRO A 37 -4.57 -38.52 64.07
N THR A 38 -5.14 -39.73 63.89
CA THR A 38 -4.65 -41.02 64.44
C THR A 38 -3.81 -41.86 63.48
N GLY A 39 -3.88 -41.63 62.15
CA GLY A 39 -3.01 -42.31 61.18
C GLY A 39 -3.04 -41.73 59.75
N MET A 40 -1.91 -41.81 59.04
CA MET A 40 -1.75 -41.36 57.65
C MET A 40 -0.90 -42.37 56.86
N THR A 41 -1.38 -42.80 55.68
CA THR A 41 -0.67 -43.72 54.77
C THR A 41 -0.65 -43.17 53.36
N THR A 42 0.52 -43.14 52.71
CA THR A 42 0.69 -42.66 51.32
C THR A 42 1.28 -43.77 50.44
N ARG A 43 0.68 -44.03 49.27
CA ARG A 43 1.18 -44.97 48.25
C ARG A 43 1.02 -44.37 46.85
N GLY A 44 2.12 -44.12 46.15
CA GLY A 44 2.08 -43.44 44.85
C GLY A 44 1.41 -42.07 44.97
N PHE A 45 0.45 -41.79 44.09
CA PHE A 45 -0.35 -40.57 44.12
C PHE A 45 -1.60 -40.66 45.02
N THR A 46 -1.66 -41.62 45.95
CA THR A 46 -2.82 -41.82 46.83
C THR A 46 -2.44 -41.67 48.30
N THR A 47 -3.16 -40.82 49.03
CA THR A 47 -3.01 -40.59 50.48
C THR A 47 -4.29 -40.98 51.20
N VAL A 48 -4.18 -41.69 52.33
CA VAL A 48 -5.30 -42.06 53.21
C VAL A 48 -5.03 -41.51 54.60
N VAL A 49 -5.94 -40.70 55.13
CA VAL A 49 -5.91 -40.20 56.52
C VAL A 49 -7.09 -40.81 57.27
N THR A 50 -6.84 -41.28 58.49
CA THR A 50 -7.87 -41.87 59.37
C THR A 50 -8.03 -41.04 60.64
N ASP A 51 -9.27 -40.70 60.97
CA ASP A 51 -9.62 -39.96 62.18
C ASP A 51 -9.70 -40.86 63.43
N GLN A 52 -9.89 -40.26 64.60
CA GLN A 52 -10.01 -41.00 65.88
C GLN A 52 -11.24 -41.92 65.93
N SER A 53 -12.22 -41.71 65.04
CA SER A 53 -13.43 -42.52 64.91
C SER A 53 -13.29 -43.67 63.90
N GLY A 54 -12.12 -43.82 63.26
CA GLY A 54 -11.86 -44.85 62.25
C GLY A 54 -12.37 -44.50 60.85
N ARG A 55 -12.83 -43.28 60.60
CA ARG A 55 -13.27 -42.83 59.27
C ARG A 55 -12.05 -42.50 58.41
N ALA A 56 -12.03 -43.01 57.18
CA ALA A 56 -10.93 -42.80 56.25
C ALA A 56 -11.28 -41.75 55.17
N LYS A 57 -10.34 -40.84 54.92
CA LYS A 57 -10.32 -39.90 53.79
C LYS A 57 -9.21 -40.30 52.84
N THR A 58 -9.57 -40.72 51.63
CA THR A 58 -8.63 -41.06 50.55
C THR A 58 -8.56 -39.91 49.55
N THR A 59 -7.36 -39.46 49.20
CA THR A 59 -7.12 -38.41 48.20
C THR A 59 -6.20 -38.96 47.13
N VAL A 60 -6.61 -38.87 45.86
CA VAL A 60 -5.81 -39.22 44.70
C VAL A 60 -5.37 -37.94 44.01
N LYS A 61 -4.08 -37.85 43.67
CA LYS A 61 -3.49 -36.71 42.95
C LYS A 61 -2.92 -37.14 41.60
N ASN A 62 -2.57 -36.18 40.75
CA ASN A 62 -1.80 -36.40 39.53
C ASN A 62 -0.30 -36.09 39.75
N VAL A 63 0.49 -36.20 38.69
CA VAL A 63 1.94 -35.92 38.70
C VAL A 63 2.31 -34.46 39.01
N LEU A 64 1.35 -33.54 38.91
CA LEU A 64 1.49 -32.12 39.24
C LEU A 64 0.90 -31.78 40.63
N ASP A 65 0.69 -32.79 41.49
CA ASP A 65 0.12 -32.69 42.83
C ASP A 65 -1.33 -32.13 42.92
N ARG A 66 -2.05 -32.07 41.79
CA ARG A 66 -3.47 -31.66 41.74
C ARG A 66 -4.38 -32.84 42.08
N VAL A 67 -5.45 -32.58 42.83
CA VAL A 67 -6.35 -33.62 43.36
C VAL A 67 -7.31 -34.10 42.27
N LEU A 68 -7.22 -35.36 41.85
CA LEU A 68 -8.15 -35.96 40.87
C LEU A 68 -9.42 -36.52 41.52
N GLY A 69 -9.34 -36.90 42.79
CA GLY A 69 -10.51 -37.38 43.51
C GLY A 69 -10.31 -37.46 45.01
N VAL A 70 -11.39 -37.22 45.74
CA VAL A 70 -11.47 -37.36 47.20
C VAL A 70 -12.59 -38.32 47.51
N LYS A 71 -12.29 -39.38 48.26
CA LYS A 71 -13.25 -40.36 48.75
C LYS A 71 -13.26 -40.32 50.27
N GLU A 72 -14.41 -40.03 50.86
CA GLU A 72 -14.59 -39.89 52.31
C GLU A 72 -15.73 -40.79 52.78
N ASN A 73 -15.66 -41.22 54.04
CA ASN A 73 -16.77 -41.90 54.70
C ASN A 73 -17.52 -40.90 55.57
N ASP A 74 -18.79 -40.61 55.25
CA ASP A 74 -19.61 -39.62 55.97
C ASP A 74 -20.20 -40.15 57.30
N GLY A 75 -19.80 -41.36 57.71
CA GLY A 75 -20.37 -42.09 58.84
C GLY A 75 -21.48 -43.07 58.45
N SER A 76 -21.98 -43.03 57.22
CA SER A 76 -23.01 -43.93 56.70
C SER A 76 -22.56 -44.71 55.45
N SER A 77 -21.83 -44.06 54.54
CA SER A 77 -21.33 -44.66 53.30
C SER A 77 -20.08 -43.94 52.79
N ASP A 78 -19.43 -44.54 51.80
CA ASP A 78 -18.32 -43.90 51.10
C ASP A 78 -18.86 -43.00 49.98
N ILE A 79 -18.54 -41.71 50.05
CA ILE A 79 -18.86 -40.71 49.04
C ILE A 79 -17.58 -40.29 48.30
N ALA A 80 -17.68 -40.00 47.00
CA ALA A 80 -16.53 -39.64 46.18
C ALA A 80 -16.81 -38.41 45.30
N THR A 81 -15.87 -37.47 45.31
CA THR A 81 -15.86 -36.29 44.44
C THR A 81 -14.68 -36.37 43.50
N TYR A 82 -14.89 -36.14 42.20
CA TYR A 82 -13.83 -36.13 41.18
C TYR A 82 -13.62 -34.75 40.57
N PHE A 83 -12.39 -34.48 40.13
CA PHE A 83 -12.01 -33.18 39.57
C PHE A 83 -11.29 -33.35 38.22
N GLY A 84 -11.64 -32.51 37.24
CA GLY A 84 -10.91 -32.36 35.98
C GLY A 84 -10.20 -31.01 35.91
N TYR A 85 -9.11 -30.94 35.13
CA TYR A 85 -8.30 -29.74 34.98
C TYR A 85 -7.92 -29.49 33.52
N ASP A 86 -7.74 -28.23 33.16
CA ASP A 86 -7.14 -27.84 31.88
C ASP A 86 -5.59 -27.88 31.93
N VAL A 87 -4.96 -27.48 30.82
CA VAL A 87 -3.50 -27.45 30.67
C VAL A 87 -2.82 -26.41 31.60
N LEU A 88 -3.51 -25.33 31.95
CA LEU A 88 -3.02 -24.30 32.88
C LEU A 88 -3.21 -24.72 34.34
N GLY A 89 -4.08 -25.68 34.60
CA GLY A 89 -4.42 -26.19 35.92
C GLY A 89 -5.69 -25.64 36.54
N ASN A 90 -6.50 -24.94 35.76
CA ASN A 90 -7.81 -24.50 36.23
C ASN A 90 -8.76 -25.70 36.28
N THR A 91 -9.62 -25.75 37.30
CA THR A 91 -10.59 -26.84 37.49
C THR A 91 -11.70 -26.72 36.45
N THR A 92 -11.79 -27.66 35.51
CA THR A 92 -12.81 -27.65 34.44
C THR A 92 -14.06 -28.41 34.81
N THR A 93 -13.97 -29.36 35.73
CA THR A 93 -15.11 -30.17 36.18
C THR A 93 -15.00 -30.52 37.66
N VAL A 94 -16.13 -30.47 38.37
CA VAL A 94 -16.30 -31.03 39.71
C VAL A 94 -17.50 -31.96 39.66
N GLN A 95 -17.26 -33.24 39.89
CA GLN A 95 -18.28 -34.29 39.89
C GLN A 95 -18.55 -34.67 41.36
N PRO A 96 -19.61 -34.14 41.99
CA PRO A 96 -19.97 -34.47 43.36
C PRO A 96 -20.55 -35.90 43.47
N PRO A 97 -20.71 -36.44 44.70
CA PRO A 97 -21.16 -37.81 44.93
C PRO A 97 -22.64 -38.05 44.59
N ASP A 98 -23.44 -37.00 44.64
CA ASP A 98 -24.90 -36.99 44.52
C ASP A 98 -25.42 -36.85 43.08
N GLY A 99 -24.56 -36.44 42.13
CA GLY A 99 -24.97 -36.32 40.74
C GLY A 99 -24.31 -35.17 40.00
N GLY A 100 -25.09 -34.39 39.26
CA GLY A 100 -24.64 -33.58 38.13
C GLY A 100 -23.27 -32.89 38.28
N ALA A 101 -22.45 -32.98 37.24
CA ALA A 101 -21.15 -32.34 37.22
C ALA A 101 -21.29 -30.82 37.11
N VAL A 102 -20.57 -30.08 37.96
CA VAL A 102 -20.31 -28.66 37.74
C VAL A 102 -19.20 -28.55 36.70
N THR A 103 -19.42 -27.79 35.64
CA THR A 103 -18.42 -27.58 34.58
C THR A 103 -18.05 -26.11 34.49
N MET A 104 -16.76 -25.82 34.28
CA MET A 104 -16.23 -24.45 34.18
C MET A 104 -15.42 -24.28 32.91
N SER A 105 -15.58 -23.13 32.27
CA SER A 105 -14.79 -22.69 31.11
C SER A 105 -13.96 -21.47 31.47
N TYR A 106 -12.81 -21.33 30.82
CA TYR A 106 -11.82 -20.29 31.09
C TYR A 106 -11.34 -19.64 29.79
N ASP A 107 -10.94 -18.38 29.86
CA ASP A 107 -10.22 -17.71 28.77
C ASP A 107 -8.72 -18.07 28.75
N THR A 108 -7.98 -17.50 27.79
CA THR A 108 -6.54 -17.73 27.64
C THR A 108 -5.69 -17.18 28.79
N ALA A 109 -6.23 -16.27 29.61
CA ALA A 109 -5.59 -15.76 30.81
C ALA A 109 -5.93 -16.59 32.07
N GLY A 110 -6.73 -17.65 31.93
CA GLY A 110 -7.14 -18.52 33.03
C GLY A 110 -8.27 -17.96 33.89
N ARG A 111 -9.01 -16.96 33.40
CA ARG A 111 -10.17 -16.37 34.09
C ARG A 111 -11.45 -17.11 33.70
N LYS A 112 -12.31 -17.41 34.67
CA LYS A 112 -13.52 -18.24 34.46
C LYS A 112 -14.56 -17.46 33.65
N THR A 113 -14.92 -17.94 32.46
CA THR A 113 -15.90 -17.29 31.55
C THR A 113 -17.29 -17.89 31.62
N SER A 114 -17.41 -19.16 32.04
CA SER A 114 -18.71 -19.80 32.26
C SER A 114 -18.64 -20.86 33.34
N MET A 115 -19.76 -21.06 34.04
CA MET A 115 -19.97 -22.15 34.99
C MET A 115 -21.36 -22.74 34.74
N ILE A 116 -21.46 -24.04 34.52
CA ILE A 116 -22.72 -24.76 34.45
C ILE A 116 -22.81 -25.60 35.70
N ASP A 117 -23.71 -25.22 36.59
CA ASP A 117 -24.00 -25.91 37.83
C ASP A 117 -25.42 -26.51 37.74
N PRO A 118 -25.63 -27.80 38.05
CA PRO A 118 -26.97 -28.40 37.96
C PRO A 118 -28.02 -27.76 38.87
N ASP A 119 -27.60 -27.21 40.02
CA ASP A 119 -28.48 -26.61 41.02
C ASP A 119 -28.66 -25.11 40.77
N MET A 120 -27.59 -24.41 40.34
CA MET A 120 -27.62 -22.96 40.10
C MET A 120 -27.83 -22.56 38.63
N GLY A 121 -27.82 -23.52 37.70
CA GLY A 121 -27.87 -23.33 36.26
C GLY A 121 -26.58 -22.75 35.64
N THR A 122 -26.71 -22.11 34.48
CA THR A 122 -25.57 -21.54 33.75
C THR A 122 -25.29 -20.11 34.17
N TRP A 123 -24.03 -19.85 34.54
CA TRP A 123 -23.48 -18.53 34.79
C TRP A 123 -22.45 -18.16 33.73
N THR A 124 -22.40 -16.88 33.38
CA THR A 124 -21.41 -16.31 32.45
C THR A 124 -20.74 -15.10 33.06
N TYR A 125 -19.48 -14.89 32.72
CA TYR A 125 -18.63 -13.86 33.29
C TYR A 125 -17.78 -13.19 32.21
N ASP A 126 -17.47 -11.92 32.41
CA ASP A 126 -16.60 -11.15 31.53
C ASP A 126 -15.70 -10.22 32.34
N TYR A 127 -14.55 -9.86 31.77
CA TYR A 127 -13.49 -9.19 32.51
C TYR A 127 -12.88 -8.04 31.73
N THR A 128 -12.42 -7.03 32.45
CA THR A 128 -11.63 -5.93 31.90
C THR A 128 -10.29 -6.43 31.35
N GLY A 129 -9.60 -5.58 30.58
CA GLY A 129 -8.23 -5.86 30.13
C GLY A 129 -7.22 -6.04 31.28
N PHE A 130 -7.53 -5.56 32.48
CA PHE A 130 -6.71 -5.68 33.68
C PHE A 130 -7.03 -6.91 34.55
N GLY A 131 -8.06 -7.69 34.20
CA GLY A 131 -8.41 -8.91 34.94
C GLY A 131 -9.54 -8.75 35.95
N GLU A 132 -10.15 -7.57 36.08
CA GLU A 132 -11.25 -7.36 37.02
C GLU A 132 -12.57 -7.85 36.42
N LEU A 133 -13.46 -8.42 37.24
CA LEU A 133 -14.77 -8.89 36.78
C LEU A 133 -15.63 -7.69 36.39
N GLN A 134 -15.97 -7.58 35.11
CA GLN A 134 -16.74 -6.46 34.55
C GLN A 134 -18.25 -6.70 34.66
N TRP A 135 -18.70 -7.91 34.34
CA TRP A 135 -20.08 -8.32 34.57
C TRP A 135 -20.20 -9.83 34.74
N GLN A 136 -21.29 -10.25 35.38
CA GLN A 136 -21.72 -11.64 35.46
C GLN A 136 -23.23 -11.74 35.26
N ILE A 137 -23.69 -12.85 34.70
CA ILE A 137 -25.11 -13.16 34.52
C ILE A 137 -25.37 -14.55 35.08
N ASP A 138 -26.41 -14.68 35.90
CA ASP A 138 -26.86 -15.97 36.42
C ASP A 138 -27.83 -16.69 35.47
N ALA A 139 -28.25 -17.91 35.85
CA ALA A 139 -29.09 -18.75 35.00
C ALA A 139 -30.51 -18.21 34.76
N VAL A 140 -30.97 -17.29 35.62
CA VAL A 140 -32.30 -16.68 35.53
C VAL A 140 -32.23 -15.35 34.76
N GLY A 141 -31.03 -14.86 34.43
CA GLY A 141 -30.82 -13.62 33.68
C GLY A 141 -30.54 -12.41 34.57
N ASN A 142 -30.38 -12.58 35.89
CA ASN A 142 -29.96 -11.48 36.74
C ASN A 142 -28.52 -11.13 36.38
N ARG A 143 -28.30 -9.86 36.04
CA ARG A 143 -27.01 -9.33 35.64
C ARG A 143 -26.43 -8.46 36.75
N VAL A 144 -25.14 -8.64 37.03
CA VAL A 144 -24.39 -7.76 37.92
C VAL A 144 -23.26 -7.14 37.13
N ASP A 145 -23.22 -5.81 37.06
CA ASP A 145 -22.14 -5.04 36.46
C ASP A 145 -21.27 -4.42 37.56
N MET A 146 -19.96 -4.36 37.36
CA MET A 146 -19.00 -3.76 38.28
C MET A 146 -18.10 -2.77 37.55
N VAL A 147 -17.83 -1.63 38.20
CA VAL A 147 -16.96 -0.57 37.70
C VAL A 147 -15.85 -0.30 38.71
N TYR A 148 -14.64 -0.11 38.21
CA TYR A 148 -13.43 0.07 39.01
C TYR A 148 -12.76 1.40 38.68
N ASP A 149 -12.03 1.95 39.66
CA ASP A 149 -11.13 3.08 39.43
C ASP A 149 -9.78 2.64 38.82
N LYS A 150 -8.89 3.61 38.56
CA LYS A 150 -7.56 3.36 37.97
C LYS A 150 -6.63 2.52 38.85
N LEU A 151 -6.97 2.31 40.12
CA LEU A 151 -6.22 1.48 41.07
C LEU A 151 -6.86 0.09 41.23
N GLY A 152 -7.91 -0.21 40.48
CA GLY A 152 -8.65 -1.47 40.51
C GLY A 152 -9.55 -1.66 41.72
N ARG A 153 -9.97 -0.57 42.36
CA ARG A 153 -10.93 -0.60 43.47
C ARG A 153 -12.33 -0.41 42.92
N MET A 154 -13.28 -1.24 43.36
CA MET A 154 -14.67 -1.19 42.89
C MET A 154 -15.33 0.11 43.38
N VAL A 155 -15.82 0.94 42.46
CA VAL A 155 -16.52 2.22 42.73
C VAL A 155 -18.02 2.15 42.48
N SER A 156 -18.48 1.19 41.66
CA SER A 156 -19.91 0.96 41.43
C SER A 156 -20.19 -0.52 41.18
N ARG A 157 -21.35 -0.97 41.66
CA ARG A 157 -21.95 -2.27 41.37
C ARG A 157 -23.42 -2.06 41.07
N THR A 158 -23.86 -2.54 39.93
CA THR A 158 -25.25 -2.46 39.50
C THR A 158 -25.83 -3.86 39.39
N ASP A 159 -26.74 -4.20 40.30
CA ASP A 159 -27.52 -5.43 40.28
C ASP A 159 -28.80 -5.17 39.47
N THR A 160 -28.88 -5.77 38.28
CA THR A 160 -30.00 -5.70 37.34
C THR A 160 -30.74 -7.04 37.35
N PRO A 161 -31.79 -7.20 38.16
CA PRO A 161 -32.56 -8.44 38.19
C PRO A 161 -33.35 -8.63 36.88
N ASP A 162 -33.62 -9.89 36.49
CA ASP A 162 -34.48 -10.23 35.34
C ASP A 162 -35.92 -9.67 35.53
N ALA A 163 -36.38 -9.63 36.78
CA ALA A 163 -37.61 -8.96 37.18
C ALA A 163 -37.41 -8.17 38.48
N GLY A 164 -37.60 -6.85 38.43
CA GLY A 164 -37.49 -5.97 39.59
C GLY A 164 -36.88 -4.62 39.26
N ALA A 165 -36.63 -3.82 40.30
CA ALA A 165 -35.91 -2.56 40.17
C ALA A 165 -34.40 -2.80 40.13
N VAL A 166 -33.71 -2.06 39.27
CA VAL A 166 -32.24 -2.00 39.26
C VAL A 166 -31.75 -1.39 40.57
N LYS A 167 -30.74 -1.99 41.17
CA LYS A 167 -30.12 -1.49 42.41
C LYS A 167 -28.66 -1.19 42.15
N THR A 168 -28.22 -0.02 42.61
CA THR A 168 -26.81 0.39 42.51
C THR A 168 -26.24 0.57 43.91
N THR A 169 -25.03 0.05 44.10
CA THR A 169 -24.18 0.34 45.25
C THR A 169 -22.96 1.10 44.77
N ALA A 170 -22.58 2.16 45.48
CA ALA A 170 -21.44 3.00 45.16
C ALA A 170 -20.43 3.00 46.31
N TRP A 171 -19.14 3.06 45.97
CA TRP A 171 -18.03 3.14 46.93
C TRP A 171 -17.19 4.38 46.63
N VAL A 172 -16.82 5.10 47.69
CA VAL A 172 -15.97 6.29 47.64
C VAL A 172 -14.71 5.99 48.44
N TYR A 173 -13.54 6.16 47.84
CA TYR A 173 -12.24 5.98 48.48
C TYR A 173 -11.52 7.31 48.65
N ASP A 174 -10.42 7.29 49.42
CA ASP A 174 -9.44 8.37 49.58
C ASP A 174 -9.91 9.62 50.33
N ASN A 175 -11.22 9.80 50.47
CA ASN A 175 -11.85 10.97 51.09
C ASN A 175 -12.27 10.74 52.54
N ALA A 176 -11.73 9.71 53.20
CA ALA A 176 -12.06 9.40 54.59
C ALA A 176 -11.33 10.34 55.56
N TYR A 177 -11.92 10.61 56.73
CA TYR A 177 -11.28 11.42 57.75
C TYR A 177 -10.02 10.74 58.32
N GLY A 178 -8.98 11.54 58.61
CA GLY A 178 -7.68 11.08 59.09
C GLY A 178 -6.81 10.53 57.96
N ALA A 179 -6.13 9.40 58.17
CA ALA A 179 -5.29 8.77 57.14
C ALA A 179 -6.15 7.99 56.11
N GLY A 180 -7.03 8.70 55.41
CA GLY A 180 -8.03 8.14 54.50
C GLY A 180 -7.54 7.82 53.08
N VAL A 181 -6.38 8.32 52.67
CA VAL A 181 -5.80 8.03 51.35
C VAL A 181 -5.52 6.53 51.24
N GLY A 182 -6.02 5.90 50.19
CA GLY A 182 -5.98 4.47 49.93
C GLY A 182 -7.07 3.66 50.63
N LYS A 183 -7.97 4.28 51.39
CA LYS A 183 -8.97 3.60 52.23
C LYS A 183 -10.40 3.89 51.77
N LEU A 184 -11.34 3.01 52.13
CA LEU A 184 -12.77 3.20 51.89
C LEU A 184 -13.28 4.32 52.80
N ALA A 185 -13.87 5.35 52.21
CA ALA A 185 -14.49 6.46 52.93
C ALA A 185 -15.98 6.21 53.15
N HIS A 186 -16.68 5.76 52.11
CA HIS A 186 -18.13 5.63 52.13
C HIS A 186 -18.60 4.53 51.18
N VAL A 187 -19.65 3.82 51.57
CA VAL A 187 -20.42 2.92 50.70
C VAL A 187 -21.89 3.20 50.91
N ALA A 188 -22.68 3.24 49.84
CA ALA A 188 -24.13 3.42 49.90
C ALA A 188 -24.83 2.60 48.82
N ASN A 189 -26.03 2.11 49.11
CA ASN A 189 -26.88 1.44 48.14
C ASN A 189 -28.24 2.13 47.98
N ALA A 190 -28.94 1.79 46.90
CA ALA A 190 -30.25 2.34 46.58
C ALA A 190 -31.37 2.00 47.59
N ASP A 191 -31.15 1.02 48.47
CA ASP A 191 -32.13 0.62 49.50
C ASP A 191 -32.02 1.47 50.78
N GLY A 192 -31.15 2.49 50.79
CA GLY A 192 -30.94 3.37 51.94
C GLY A 192 -29.95 2.85 52.97
N TYR A 193 -29.23 1.75 52.67
CA TYR A 193 -28.08 1.36 53.47
C TYR A 193 -26.88 2.23 53.11
N ALA A 194 -26.16 2.70 54.13
CA ALA A 194 -24.87 3.34 53.93
C ALA A 194 -23.91 3.02 55.07
N GLU A 195 -22.61 3.03 54.79
CA GLU A 195 -21.56 3.01 55.81
C GLU A 195 -20.49 4.03 55.49
N THR A 196 -19.96 4.67 56.53
CA THR A 196 -18.91 5.68 56.41
C THR A 196 -17.83 5.43 57.46
N TYR A 197 -16.57 5.63 57.07
CA TYR A 197 -15.40 5.29 57.86
C TYR A 197 -14.51 6.51 58.16
N ALA A 198 -13.90 6.50 59.35
CA ALA A 198 -12.81 7.39 59.74
C ALA A 198 -11.60 6.57 60.19
N TYR A 199 -10.39 7.12 60.06
CA TYR A 199 -9.14 6.42 60.35
C TYR A 199 -8.21 7.26 61.23
N ASN A 200 -7.39 6.62 62.06
CA ASN A 200 -6.31 7.28 62.79
C ASN A 200 -5.10 7.57 61.87
N GLU A 201 -4.04 8.17 62.40
CA GLU A 201 -2.80 8.49 61.67
C GLU A 201 -2.08 7.25 61.10
N TYR A 202 -2.37 6.05 61.61
CA TYR A 202 -1.83 4.77 61.15
C TYR A 202 -2.75 4.06 60.15
N GLY A 203 -3.86 4.67 59.75
CA GLY A 203 -4.81 4.11 58.77
C GLY A 203 -5.69 2.99 59.34
N GLN A 204 -5.86 2.91 60.65
CA GLN A 204 -6.76 1.98 61.33
C GLN A 204 -8.11 2.65 61.57
N ALA A 205 -9.22 1.94 61.35
CA ALA A 205 -10.56 2.52 61.45
C ALA A 205 -10.88 2.92 62.90
N THR A 206 -11.19 4.19 63.14
CA THR A 206 -11.57 4.72 64.46
C THR A 206 -13.06 4.86 64.60
N ASP A 207 -13.78 5.21 63.55
CA ASP A 207 -15.22 5.43 63.62
C ASP A 207 -15.89 4.83 62.39
N THR A 208 -17.06 4.24 62.60
CA THR A 208 -17.92 3.74 61.55
C THR A 208 -19.34 4.19 61.81
N VAL A 209 -19.95 4.85 60.84
CA VAL A 209 -21.36 5.26 60.88
C VAL A 209 -22.10 4.45 59.83
N ARG A 210 -23.07 3.66 60.26
CA ARG A 210 -23.93 2.83 59.43
C ARG A 210 -25.35 3.38 59.46
N LEU A 211 -25.93 3.59 58.30
CA LEU A 211 -27.37 3.78 58.10
C LEU A 211 -27.94 2.44 57.66
N ALA A 212 -28.91 1.93 58.39
CA ALA A 212 -29.65 0.71 58.02
C ALA A 212 -31.09 0.83 58.51
N ASP A 213 -32.05 0.45 57.67
CA ASP A 213 -33.48 0.48 58.00
C ASP A 213 -34.01 1.86 58.46
N GLY A 214 -33.38 2.95 57.98
CA GLY A 214 -33.72 4.33 58.35
C GLY A 214 -33.09 4.82 59.67
N GLU A 215 -32.37 3.94 60.37
CA GLU A 215 -31.74 4.22 61.66
C GLU A 215 -30.22 4.39 61.52
N VAL A 216 -29.65 5.27 62.34
CA VAL A 216 -28.20 5.55 62.34
C VAL A 216 -27.53 4.83 63.51
N TYR A 217 -26.56 3.98 63.18
CA TYR A 217 -25.71 3.26 64.12
C TYR A 217 -24.28 3.78 64.00
N TRP A 218 -23.67 4.21 65.09
CA TRP A 218 -22.27 4.57 65.11
C TRP A 218 -21.47 3.64 66.03
N THR A 219 -20.24 3.34 65.64
CA THR A 219 -19.27 2.62 66.46
C THR A 219 -17.95 3.35 66.47
N SER A 220 -17.32 3.48 67.63
CA SER A 220 -15.98 4.08 67.78
C SER A 220 -15.00 3.08 68.40
N GLN A 221 -13.77 3.04 67.91
CA GLN A 221 -12.75 2.09 68.29
C GLN A 221 -11.40 2.76 68.52
N THR A 222 -10.74 2.40 69.63
CA THR A 222 -9.35 2.78 69.90
C THR A 222 -8.42 1.57 69.77
N TYR A 223 -7.12 1.84 69.63
CA TYR A 223 -6.09 0.83 69.51
C TYR A 223 -5.02 1.01 70.59
N ASP A 224 -4.45 -0.09 71.06
CA ASP A 224 -3.26 -0.08 71.92
C ASP A 224 -1.99 0.23 71.12
N ALA A 225 -0.85 0.33 71.81
CA ALA A 225 0.45 0.63 71.19
C ALA A 225 0.91 -0.45 70.19
N GLU A 226 0.36 -1.66 70.29
CA GLU A 226 0.61 -2.78 69.37
C GLU A 226 -0.37 -2.81 68.19
N GLY A 227 -1.29 -1.84 68.10
CA GLY A 227 -2.26 -1.72 67.02
C GLY A 227 -3.44 -2.68 67.13
N ARG A 228 -3.69 -3.26 68.32
CA ARG A 228 -4.85 -4.12 68.58
C ARG A 228 -6.03 -3.29 69.10
N PRO A 229 -7.28 -3.68 68.84
CA PRO A 229 -8.45 -3.01 69.41
C PRO A 229 -8.39 -3.00 70.96
N ASP A 230 -8.49 -1.82 71.60
CA ASP A 230 -8.53 -1.67 73.07
C ASP A 230 -9.95 -1.37 73.56
N ILE A 231 -10.56 -0.29 73.08
CA ILE A 231 -11.92 0.14 73.46
C ILE A 231 -12.81 0.16 72.23
N LEU A 232 -14.01 -0.43 72.34
CA LEU A 232 -15.08 -0.35 71.34
C LEU A 232 -16.35 0.21 71.99
N VAL A 233 -16.92 1.24 71.37
CA VAL A 233 -18.12 1.97 71.81
C VAL A 233 -19.24 1.76 70.79
N TYR A 234 -20.45 1.54 71.28
CA TYR A 234 -21.68 1.32 70.50
C TYR A 234 -22.67 2.49 70.69
N PRO A 235 -23.73 2.62 69.87
CA PRO A 235 -24.50 3.85 69.71
C PRO A 235 -25.29 4.39 70.94
N ASP A 236 -25.32 3.68 72.07
CA ASP A 236 -26.24 3.92 73.20
C ASP A 236 -25.70 4.91 74.26
N VAL A 237 -24.77 5.82 73.92
CA VAL A 237 -24.11 6.67 74.91
C VAL A 237 -24.51 8.15 74.78
N ALA A 238 -25.39 8.60 75.68
CA ALA A 238 -25.89 9.98 75.79
C ALA A 238 -24.89 11.00 76.38
N THR A 239 -23.60 10.68 76.49
CA THR A 239 -22.62 11.48 77.26
C THR A 239 -21.43 12.01 76.46
N PHE A 240 -21.54 12.09 75.14
CA PHE A 240 -20.61 12.89 74.32
C PHE A 240 -21.32 14.18 73.88
N ASP A 241 -20.52 15.21 73.59
CA ASP A 241 -20.94 16.57 73.21
C ASP A 241 -22.21 16.57 72.35
N THR A 242 -23.31 17.08 72.92
CA THR A 242 -24.64 17.06 72.31
C THR A 242 -24.84 18.13 71.24
N ASP A 243 -23.89 19.05 71.08
CA ASP A 243 -24.02 20.13 70.09
C ASP A 243 -23.43 19.71 68.74
N ALA A 244 -24.31 19.25 67.84
CA ALA A 244 -24.04 19.36 66.42
C ALA A 244 -23.98 20.85 66.07
N SER A 245 -22.76 21.39 65.90
CA SER A 245 -22.60 22.78 65.44
C SER A 245 -22.99 22.88 63.97
N ALA A 246 -23.91 23.79 63.65
CA ALA A 246 -24.32 24.04 62.27
C ALA A 246 -23.11 24.50 61.42
N PRO A 247 -22.93 23.99 60.20
CA PRO A 247 -21.83 24.38 59.33
C PRO A 247 -21.76 25.91 59.17
N ALA A 248 -20.59 26.50 59.42
CA ALA A 248 -20.39 27.95 59.29
C ALA A 248 -20.68 28.50 57.88
N ALA A 249 -20.48 27.68 56.84
CA ALA A 249 -20.81 27.98 55.44
C ALA A 249 -20.83 26.70 54.59
N VAL A 250 -21.69 26.68 53.57
CA VAL A 250 -21.68 25.71 52.46
C VAL A 250 -20.99 26.36 51.26
N THR A 251 -19.95 25.72 50.73
CA THR A 251 -19.24 26.14 49.53
C THR A 251 -19.55 25.18 48.38
N LEU A 252 -20.03 25.74 47.28
CA LEU A 252 -20.33 25.00 46.07
C LEU A 252 -19.16 25.14 45.11
N THR A 253 -18.61 24.01 44.68
CA THR A 253 -17.65 23.94 43.59
C THR A 253 -18.32 23.22 42.45
N VAL A 254 -18.66 23.95 41.38
CA VAL A 254 -18.98 23.29 40.10
C VAL A 254 -17.64 22.86 39.52
N PRO A 255 -17.33 21.55 39.46
CA PRO A 255 -16.12 21.14 38.79
C PRO A 255 -16.24 21.58 37.33
N ALA A 256 -15.12 21.98 36.71
CA ALA A 256 -15.09 22.25 35.28
C ALA A 256 -15.18 20.90 34.51
N ASN A 257 -16.29 20.19 34.62
CA ASN A 257 -16.53 18.96 33.90
C ASN A 257 -18.02 18.75 33.58
N ASN A 258 -18.24 17.86 32.63
CA ASN A 258 -19.45 17.78 31.83
C ASN A 258 -20.41 16.68 32.29
N THR A 259 -20.39 16.35 33.58
CA THR A 259 -20.94 15.10 34.13
C THR A 259 -22.26 15.27 34.86
N GLY A 260 -22.71 16.51 35.07
CA GLY A 260 -23.85 16.81 35.95
C GLY A 260 -23.57 16.58 37.43
N GLU A 261 -22.29 16.48 37.78
CA GLU A 261 -21.79 16.39 39.14
C GLU A 261 -21.63 17.79 39.75
N VAL A 262 -22.32 18.05 40.86
CA VAL A 262 -22.17 19.27 41.64
C VAL A 262 -21.40 18.91 42.90
N GLY A 263 -20.17 19.42 43.04
CA GLY A 263 -19.36 19.24 44.24
C GLY A 263 -19.83 20.19 45.35
N ILE A 264 -20.42 19.64 46.40
CA ILE A 264 -20.86 20.38 47.58
C ILE A 264 -19.88 20.10 48.71
N THR A 265 -19.37 21.16 49.35
CA THR A 265 -18.49 21.07 50.52
C THR A 265 -19.01 21.97 51.62
N TRP A 266 -18.81 21.59 52.88
CA TRP A 266 -19.20 22.42 54.02
C TRP A 266 -18.18 22.33 55.13
N THR A 267 -18.22 23.34 56.01
CA THR A 267 -17.33 23.37 57.18
C THR A 267 -17.82 22.34 58.19
N ARG A 268 -16.88 21.54 58.72
CA ARG A 268 -17.17 20.58 59.78
C ARG A 268 -16.53 21.01 61.08
N ASP A 269 -17.37 21.47 62.00
CA ASP A 269 -16.95 21.99 63.30
C ASP A 269 -17.04 20.92 64.41
N ASN A 270 -17.89 19.90 64.24
CA ASN A 270 -17.99 18.75 65.13
C ASN A 270 -17.67 17.44 64.38
N PRO A 271 -16.63 16.68 64.77
CA PRO A 271 -16.25 15.42 64.11
C PRO A 271 -17.28 14.29 64.30
N PHE A 272 -18.20 14.42 65.25
CA PHE A 272 -19.25 13.46 65.57
C PHE A 272 -20.62 13.81 64.95
N ALA A 273 -20.72 14.94 64.23
CA ALA A 273 -21.95 15.29 63.53
C ALA A 273 -22.12 14.46 62.25
N THR A 274 -23.35 14.02 62.02
CA THR A 274 -23.84 13.55 60.73
C THR A 274 -24.46 14.72 59.97
N TYR A 275 -24.49 14.65 58.65
CA TYR A 275 -25.03 15.73 57.82
C TYR A 275 -26.15 15.21 56.94
N ARG A 276 -27.24 15.98 56.84
CA ARG A 276 -28.32 15.77 55.88
C ARG A 276 -28.23 16.88 54.82
N LEU A 277 -27.98 16.50 53.58
CA LEU A 277 -27.96 17.40 52.44
C LEU A 277 -29.29 17.30 51.69
N TYR A 278 -29.90 18.45 51.41
CA TYR A 278 -31.15 18.53 50.66
C TYR A 278 -30.96 19.34 49.38
N ARG A 279 -31.76 19.02 48.37
CA ARG A 279 -31.80 19.71 47.07
C ARG A 279 -33.21 20.23 46.77
N SER A 280 -33.32 21.43 46.23
CA SER A 280 -34.56 21.99 45.68
C SER A 280 -34.33 22.73 44.37
N THR A 281 -35.36 22.84 43.53
CA THR A 281 -35.39 23.72 42.35
C THR A 281 -36.02 25.09 42.66
N SER A 282 -36.51 25.28 43.90
CA SER A 282 -37.06 26.54 44.39
C SER A 282 -36.21 27.09 45.53
N SER A 283 -36.08 28.42 45.60
CA SER A 283 -35.42 29.11 46.73
C SER A 283 -36.28 29.16 47.99
N SER A 284 -37.54 28.75 47.93
CA SER A 284 -38.53 28.91 49.01
C SER A 284 -38.60 27.74 50.01
N GLY A 285 -37.71 26.75 49.89
CA GLY A 285 -37.67 25.57 50.76
C GLY A 285 -37.38 24.27 49.99
N TYR A 286 -37.14 23.20 50.73
CA TYR A 286 -36.91 21.83 50.25
C TYR A 286 -37.88 20.86 50.92
N ASP A 287 -38.02 19.65 50.37
CA ASP A 287 -38.76 18.56 51.02
C ASP A 287 -37.85 17.86 52.04
N GLU A 288 -38.15 18.02 53.33
CA GLU A 288 -37.37 17.47 54.45
C GLU A 288 -37.43 15.93 54.53
N SER A 289 -38.35 15.29 53.81
CA SER A 289 -38.58 13.85 53.91
C SER A 289 -37.52 12.98 53.21
N VAL A 290 -36.74 13.54 52.27
CA VAL A 290 -35.73 12.76 51.52
C VAL A 290 -34.46 13.60 51.27
N PRO A 291 -33.39 13.43 52.07
CA PRO A 291 -32.10 14.05 51.78
C PRO A 291 -31.43 13.38 50.57
N VAL A 292 -30.72 14.17 49.76
CA VAL A 292 -29.86 13.67 48.66
C VAL A 292 -28.56 13.06 49.18
N TYR A 293 -28.15 13.39 50.41
CA TYR A 293 -27.06 12.73 51.10
C TYR A 293 -27.29 12.74 52.62
N LEU A 294 -26.97 11.62 53.28
CA LEU A 294 -26.97 11.48 54.74
C LEU A 294 -25.68 10.78 55.16
N GLY A 295 -24.83 11.45 55.96
CA GLY A 295 -23.59 10.86 56.46
C GLY A 295 -22.61 11.86 57.08
N PRO A 296 -21.48 11.41 57.64
CA PRO A 296 -20.55 12.25 58.42
C PRO A 296 -19.46 12.96 57.58
N LEU A 297 -19.43 12.73 56.25
CA LEU A 297 -18.54 13.47 55.35
C LEU A 297 -18.91 14.94 55.33
N ASN A 298 -17.93 15.80 55.10
CA ASN A 298 -18.10 17.24 54.93
C ASN A 298 -18.09 17.68 53.45
N ALA A 299 -18.24 16.70 52.56
CA ALA A 299 -18.30 16.90 51.13
C ALA A 299 -19.17 15.80 50.50
N PHE A 300 -19.93 16.16 49.47
CA PHE A 300 -20.74 15.24 48.67
C PHE A 300 -20.81 15.73 47.23
N THR A 301 -20.86 14.81 46.28
CA THR A 301 -21.07 15.12 44.87
C THR A 301 -22.47 14.69 44.48
N ASP A 302 -23.38 15.65 44.28
CA ASP A 302 -24.73 15.37 43.81
C ASP A 302 -24.76 15.25 42.28
N THR A 303 -25.58 14.34 41.74
CA THR A 303 -25.76 14.17 40.30
C THR A 303 -27.14 14.72 39.90
N VAL A 304 -27.15 15.69 38.99
CA VAL A 304 -28.38 16.29 38.44
C VAL A 304 -28.56 15.92 36.98
N SER A 305 -29.79 15.55 36.61
CA SER A 305 -30.15 15.06 35.27
C SER A 305 -30.91 16.08 34.42
N GLU A 306 -31.30 17.22 34.99
CA GLU A 306 -32.09 18.26 34.32
C GLU A 306 -31.40 19.63 34.40
N ASN A 307 -31.76 20.53 33.48
CA ASN A 307 -31.24 21.89 33.48
C ASN A 307 -32.07 22.76 34.44
N GLY A 308 -31.41 23.50 35.34
CA GLY A 308 -32.11 24.38 36.28
C GLY A 308 -31.20 25.03 37.32
N THR A 309 -31.77 25.96 38.09
CA THR A 309 -31.13 26.48 39.30
C THR A 309 -31.42 25.53 40.45
N TYR A 310 -30.37 25.07 41.13
CA TYR A 310 -30.48 24.15 42.25
C TYR A 310 -30.04 24.85 43.55
N TYR A 311 -30.82 24.65 44.60
CA TYR A 311 -30.58 25.16 45.95
C TYR A 311 -30.26 24.00 46.87
N TYR A 312 -29.27 24.19 47.75
CA TYR A 312 -28.81 23.16 48.69
C TYR A 312 -28.85 23.66 50.14
N TRP A 313 -29.21 22.75 51.04
CA TRP A 313 -29.22 22.94 52.50
C TRP A 313 -28.49 21.79 53.17
N VAL A 314 -27.72 22.09 54.21
CA VAL A 314 -27.00 21.08 55.00
C VAL A 314 -27.39 21.21 56.46
N ASP A 315 -28.03 20.19 57.01
CA ASP A 315 -28.31 20.13 58.44
C ASP A 315 -27.22 19.31 59.13
N ALA A 316 -26.70 19.79 60.25
CA ALA A 316 -25.81 19.02 61.11
C ALA A 316 -26.64 18.33 62.20
N CYS A 317 -26.61 17.00 62.23
CA CYS A 317 -27.41 16.17 63.12
C CYS A 317 -26.52 15.33 64.04
N HIS A 318 -26.94 15.21 65.29
CA HIS A 318 -26.43 14.23 66.24
C HIS A 318 -27.61 13.50 66.89
N GLY A 319 -27.80 12.22 66.53
CA GLY A 319 -29.03 11.49 66.84
C GLY A 319 -30.26 12.17 66.23
N ASP A 320 -31.28 12.40 67.05
CA ASP A 320 -32.51 13.09 66.64
C ASP A 320 -32.40 14.63 66.65
N VAL A 321 -31.30 15.19 67.15
CA VAL A 321 -31.11 16.63 67.28
C VAL A 321 -30.35 17.16 66.07
N CYS A 322 -30.97 18.04 65.29
CA CYS A 322 -30.34 18.69 64.15
C CYS A 322 -30.29 20.21 64.32
N THR A 323 -29.23 20.83 63.82
CA THR A 323 -29.11 22.27 63.64
C THR A 323 -29.05 22.60 62.15
N GLU A 324 -29.96 23.46 61.70
CA GLU A 324 -30.16 23.81 60.29
C GLU A 324 -29.17 24.90 59.84
N THR A 325 -28.78 24.87 58.56
CA THR A 325 -28.15 26.02 57.88
C THR A 325 -29.10 26.68 56.88
N GLY A 326 -28.90 27.98 56.64
CA GLY A 326 -29.59 28.71 55.55
C GLY A 326 -29.07 28.30 54.16
N PRO A 327 -29.85 28.52 53.08
CA PRO A 327 -29.52 27.98 51.74
C PRO A 327 -28.24 28.55 51.13
N ALA A 328 -27.48 27.68 50.46
CA ALA A 328 -26.52 28.06 49.41
C ALA A 328 -27.10 27.69 48.03
N SER A 329 -26.90 28.54 47.01
CA SER A 329 -27.46 28.33 45.67
C SER A 329 -26.39 28.26 44.58
N THR A 330 -26.65 27.44 43.55
CA THR A 330 -25.85 27.40 42.32
C THR A 330 -26.76 27.31 41.08
N ILE A 331 -26.31 27.86 39.95
CA ILE A 331 -26.95 27.71 38.64
C ILE A 331 -26.16 26.64 37.89
N THR A 332 -26.78 25.50 37.61
CA THR A 332 -26.13 24.41 36.87
C THR A 332 -26.63 24.40 35.43
N LEU A 333 -25.74 24.73 34.49
CA LEU A 333 -25.98 24.59 33.05
C LEU A 333 -25.18 23.38 32.56
N LEU A 334 -25.88 22.27 32.32
CA LEU A 334 -25.25 21.05 31.84
C LEU A 334 -24.79 21.23 30.37
N PRO A 335 -23.53 20.90 30.04
CA PRO A 335 -23.12 20.72 28.66
C PRO A 335 -23.87 19.55 28.01
N PRO A 336 -23.96 19.52 26.66
CA PRO A 336 -24.58 18.41 25.96
C PRO A 336 -23.87 17.07 26.25
N PRO A 337 -24.56 15.92 26.13
CA PRO A 337 -23.91 14.61 26.19
C PRO A 337 -22.89 14.45 25.05
N ALA A 338 -21.83 13.66 25.27
CA ALA A 338 -20.82 13.40 24.26
C ALA A 338 -21.43 12.70 23.02
N PRO A 339 -20.94 12.99 21.81
CA PRO A 339 -21.38 12.28 20.61
C PRO A 339 -21.10 10.77 20.76
N ALA A 340 -22.07 9.93 20.38
CA ALA A 340 -22.03 8.48 20.67
C ALA A 340 -20.94 7.71 19.91
N PHE A 341 -20.52 8.21 18.75
CA PHE A 341 -19.48 7.64 17.90
C PHE A 341 -18.80 8.74 17.08
N LEU A 342 -17.61 8.45 16.58
CA LEU A 342 -16.92 9.20 15.54
C LEU A 342 -16.50 8.21 14.45
N ASP A 343 -17.02 8.43 13.25
CA ASP A 343 -16.62 7.72 12.05
C ASP A 343 -15.73 8.63 11.22
N VAL A 344 -14.56 8.11 10.87
CA VAL A 344 -13.55 8.81 10.09
C VAL A 344 -13.23 7.92 8.92
N GLU A 345 -13.46 8.43 7.72
CA GLU A 345 -13.06 7.72 6.53
C GLU A 345 -11.54 7.62 6.55
N ASN A 346 -11.03 6.40 6.72
CA ASN A 346 -9.62 6.16 7.04
C ASN A 346 -8.69 6.46 5.85
N TYR A 347 -9.26 6.80 4.69
CA TYR A 347 -8.53 6.94 3.45
C TYR A 347 -9.20 7.94 2.49
N ASP A 348 -8.39 8.86 1.97
CA ASP A 348 -8.76 9.75 0.89
C ASP A 348 -8.62 9.01 -0.46
N ALA A 349 -9.74 8.51 -0.98
CA ALA A 349 -9.78 7.80 -2.25
C ALA A 349 -9.45 8.68 -3.47
N GLU A 350 -9.66 9.99 -3.35
CA GLU A 350 -9.52 10.94 -4.46
C GLU A 350 -8.13 11.60 -4.48
N ASN A 351 -7.37 11.53 -3.38
CA ASN A 351 -6.04 12.10 -3.17
C ASN A 351 -6.02 13.64 -3.21
N ASP A 352 -7.09 14.30 -2.79
CA ASP A 352 -7.24 15.75 -2.72
C ASP A 352 -6.98 16.33 -1.31
N GLY A 353 -6.65 15.47 -0.35
CA GLY A 353 -6.46 15.77 1.07
C GLY A 353 -7.76 15.84 1.86
N SER A 354 -8.90 15.48 1.26
CA SER A 354 -10.23 15.55 1.86
C SER A 354 -10.48 14.37 2.80
N VAL A 355 -10.78 14.67 4.06
CA VAL A 355 -11.20 13.68 5.05
C VAL A 355 -12.61 14.01 5.50
N SER A 356 -13.53 13.06 5.30
CA SER A 356 -14.90 13.14 5.78
C SER A 356 -15.01 12.57 7.19
N LEU A 357 -15.60 13.36 8.09
CA LEU A 357 -15.89 12.98 9.46
C LEU A 357 -17.39 13.02 9.70
N SER A 358 -17.92 12.00 10.38
CA SER A 358 -19.31 11.99 10.83
C SER A 358 -19.42 11.45 12.26
N TRP A 359 -20.40 11.93 13.01
CA TRP A 359 -20.56 11.57 14.42
C TRP A 359 -22.02 11.51 14.84
N GLY A 360 -22.26 10.84 15.97
CA GLY A 360 -23.60 10.74 16.56
C GLY A 360 -24.13 12.11 17.00
N ALA A 361 -25.42 12.38 16.78
CA ALA A 361 -26.03 13.61 17.27
C ALA A 361 -26.08 13.62 18.81
N SER A 362 -25.63 14.72 19.41
CA SER A 362 -25.90 15.04 20.81
C SER A 362 -27.29 15.70 20.92
N VAL A 363 -27.85 15.75 22.14
CA VAL A 363 -29.10 16.48 22.40
C VAL A 363 -28.78 17.80 23.08
N GLY A 364 -29.26 18.91 22.50
CA GLY A 364 -29.20 20.23 23.11
C GLY A 364 -27.92 21.04 22.82
N GLN A 365 -27.02 20.56 21.99
CA GLN A 365 -25.86 21.30 21.47
C GLN A 365 -26.26 22.47 20.55
N ASP A 366 -25.48 23.55 20.62
CA ASP A 366 -25.52 24.66 19.66
C ASP A 366 -24.62 24.35 18.45
N ASN A 367 -23.47 23.73 18.71
CA ASN A 367 -22.48 23.33 17.71
C ASN A 367 -21.62 22.16 18.21
N TYR A 368 -20.69 21.70 17.37
CA TYR A 368 -19.63 20.77 17.72
C TYR A 368 -18.28 21.45 17.55
N ILE A 369 -17.24 20.94 18.22
CA ILE A 369 -15.84 21.31 17.97
C ILE A 369 -15.07 20.06 17.58
N ILE A 370 -14.35 20.14 16.48
CA ILE A 370 -13.46 19.09 16.00
C ILE A 370 -12.05 19.43 16.42
N ARG A 371 -11.38 18.44 17.00
CA ARG A 371 -10.00 18.52 17.45
C ARG A 371 -9.11 17.57 16.69
N ARG A 372 -7.86 17.97 16.48
CA ARG A 372 -6.84 17.17 15.78
C ARG A 372 -5.53 17.10 16.56
N ALA A 373 -4.88 15.95 16.52
CA ALA A 373 -3.49 15.75 16.95
C ALA A 373 -2.69 14.98 15.89
N GLY A 374 -1.35 15.08 15.93
CA GLY A 374 -0.44 14.28 15.09
C GLY A 374 -0.03 12.93 15.71
N SER A 375 -0.55 12.58 16.88
CA SER A 375 -0.38 11.26 17.51
C SER A 375 -1.52 11.01 18.48
N LEU A 376 -1.83 9.74 18.75
CA LEU A 376 -2.93 9.33 19.62
C LEU A 376 -2.88 9.96 21.03
N ASN A 377 -1.68 10.04 21.61
CA ASN A 377 -1.44 10.62 22.94
C ASN A 377 -0.89 12.06 22.87
N GLY A 378 -1.01 12.71 21.71
CA GLY A 378 -0.50 14.04 21.46
C GLY A 378 -1.39 15.16 22.03
N THR A 379 -0.96 16.40 21.84
CA THR A 379 -1.78 17.57 22.15
C THR A 379 -2.79 17.80 21.02
N TYR A 380 -4.07 17.82 21.37
CA TYR A 380 -5.17 18.10 20.45
C TYR A 380 -5.44 19.60 20.33
N THR A 381 -5.67 20.09 19.11
CA THR A 381 -6.04 21.48 18.81
C THR A 381 -7.39 21.56 18.12
N ASP A 382 -8.18 22.59 18.44
CA ASP A 382 -9.47 22.85 17.78
C ASP A 382 -9.22 23.32 16.33
N ILE A 383 -9.89 22.68 15.37
CA ILE A 383 -9.69 22.95 13.93
C ILE A 383 -10.97 23.32 13.17
N ALA A 384 -12.14 22.97 13.69
CA ALA A 384 -13.43 23.33 13.09
C ALA A 384 -14.54 23.36 14.14
N ALA A 385 -15.60 24.13 13.88
CA ALA A 385 -16.76 24.25 14.77
C ALA A 385 -18.12 24.12 14.04
N PRO A 386 -18.42 22.95 13.43
CA PRO A 386 -19.63 22.75 12.63
C PRO A 386 -20.90 22.68 13.49
N THR A 387 -22.06 23.02 12.91
CA THR A 387 -23.37 22.87 13.55
C THR A 387 -24.08 21.56 13.21
N GLY A 388 -23.68 20.91 12.10
CA GLY A 388 -24.17 19.59 11.68
C GLY A 388 -23.41 18.44 12.33
N THR A 389 -23.79 17.20 11.98
CA THR A 389 -23.18 15.96 12.48
C THR A 389 -22.15 15.35 11.52
N SER A 390 -21.70 16.13 10.54
CA SER A 390 -20.64 15.74 9.62
C SER A 390 -19.91 16.99 9.14
N THR A 391 -18.66 16.79 8.73
CA THR A 391 -17.90 17.80 8.00
C THR A 391 -16.84 17.13 7.14
N THR A 392 -16.26 17.92 6.25
CA THR A 392 -15.14 17.51 5.41
C THR A 392 -14.00 18.50 5.61
N LEU A 393 -12.80 17.99 5.84
CA LEU A 393 -11.61 18.77 6.11
C LEU A 393 -10.54 18.52 5.05
N SER A 394 -9.84 19.56 4.62
CA SER A 394 -8.63 19.40 3.80
C SER A 394 -7.40 19.40 4.70
N LEU A 395 -6.67 18.29 4.73
CA LEU A 395 -5.55 18.05 5.64
C LEU A 395 -4.28 17.75 4.86
N ALA A 396 -3.13 18.10 5.45
CA ALA A 396 -1.82 17.80 4.91
C ALA A 396 -1.50 16.29 5.00
N GLU A 397 -0.52 15.82 4.25
CA GLU A 397 -0.05 14.44 4.30
C GLU A 397 0.58 14.12 5.66
N ASP A 398 -0.09 13.26 6.42
CA ASP A 398 0.35 12.66 7.68
C ASP A 398 -0.73 11.68 8.19
N GLU A 399 -0.45 10.99 9.29
CA GLU A 399 -1.49 10.39 10.13
C GLU A 399 -2.08 11.43 11.08
N HIS A 400 -3.42 11.52 11.10
CA HIS A 400 -4.16 12.49 11.89
C HIS A 400 -5.11 11.77 12.84
N TYR A 401 -5.18 12.26 14.07
CA TYR A 401 -6.05 11.72 15.10
C TYR A 401 -7.12 12.74 15.44
N PHE A 402 -8.39 12.30 15.55
CA PHE A 402 -9.52 13.20 15.72
C PHE A 402 -10.31 12.92 16.99
N GLN A 403 -10.90 13.99 17.53
CA GLN A 403 -11.90 13.94 18.56
C GLN A 403 -12.99 14.96 18.25
N VAL A 404 -14.24 14.65 18.59
CA VAL A 404 -15.36 15.59 18.47
C VAL A 404 -16.00 15.80 19.83
N VAL A 405 -16.30 17.05 20.17
CA VAL A 405 -17.08 17.43 21.36
C VAL A 405 -18.32 18.20 20.93
N ALA A 406 -19.41 18.07 21.69
CA ALA A 406 -20.66 18.81 21.48
C ALA A 406 -20.72 19.99 22.47
N CYS A 407 -20.99 21.20 21.98
CA CYS A 407 -20.94 22.42 22.79
C CYS A 407 -22.26 23.17 22.82
N ARG A 408 -22.52 23.83 23.95
CA ARG A 408 -23.59 24.82 24.15
C ARG A 408 -22.99 26.05 24.82
N GLY A 409 -23.00 27.18 24.13
CA GLY A 409 -22.26 28.38 24.53
C GLY A 409 -20.77 28.09 24.74
N SER A 410 -20.23 28.39 25.93
CA SER A 410 -18.84 28.11 26.30
C SER A 410 -18.61 26.75 26.97
N SER A 411 -19.65 25.92 27.11
CA SER A 411 -19.60 24.63 27.79
C SER A 411 -19.67 23.49 26.76
N CYS A 412 -18.71 22.57 26.78
CA CYS A 412 -18.56 21.50 25.77
C CYS A 412 -18.47 20.14 26.44
N SER A 413 -19.03 19.09 25.84
CA SER A 413 -19.03 17.70 26.32
C SER A 413 -17.63 17.08 26.46
N ALA A 414 -17.56 15.87 27.04
CA ALA A 414 -16.39 15.00 26.88
C ALA A 414 -16.20 14.62 25.38
N PRO A 415 -14.97 14.29 24.95
CA PRO A 415 -14.72 13.84 23.57
C PRO A 415 -15.39 12.51 23.27
N THR A 416 -15.66 12.28 21.99
CA THR A 416 -16.14 11.00 21.44
C THR A 416 -15.32 9.81 21.96
N PRO A 417 -15.96 8.70 22.36
CA PRO A 417 -15.26 7.49 22.80
C PRO A 417 -14.61 6.75 21.63
N GLY A 418 -13.43 6.17 21.86
CA GLY A 418 -12.68 5.36 20.89
C GLY A 418 -11.52 6.10 20.22
N ASP A 419 -10.68 5.33 19.53
CA ASP A 419 -9.56 5.86 18.74
C ASP A 419 -10.02 6.02 17.29
N SER A 420 -10.04 7.26 16.78
CA SER A 420 -10.39 7.56 15.39
C SER A 420 -9.24 8.32 14.74
N SER A 421 -8.66 7.71 13.71
CA SER A 421 -7.58 8.30 12.91
C SER A 421 -7.93 8.30 11.42
N ALA A 422 -7.30 9.20 10.67
CA ALA A 422 -7.23 9.13 9.22
C ALA A 422 -5.78 9.25 8.80
N VAL A 423 -5.37 8.43 7.84
CA VAL A 423 -4.07 8.60 7.18
C VAL A 423 -4.31 9.31 5.85
N VAL A 424 -3.73 10.49 5.70
CA VAL A 424 -3.84 11.28 4.46
C VAL A 424 -2.57 11.09 3.64
N HIS A 425 -2.74 10.64 2.40
CA HIS A 425 -1.65 10.44 1.46
C HIS A 425 -1.93 11.22 0.17
N TYR A 426 -0.99 12.07 -0.25
CA TYR A 426 -1.06 12.67 -1.57
C TYR A 426 -0.43 11.77 -2.65
N ARG A 427 -0.85 11.93 -3.90
CA ARG A 427 -0.06 11.40 -5.03
C ARG A 427 1.28 12.14 -5.09
N PRO A 428 2.39 11.45 -5.42
CA PRO A 428 3.66 12.13 -5.72
C PRO A 428 3.45 13.14 -6.85
N GLY A 429 3.50 14.45 -6.56
CA GLY A 429 3.15 15.47 -7.56
C GLY A 429 3.55 16.91 -7.20
N LEU A 430 4.15 17.14 -6.02
CA LEU A 430 4.69 18.44 -5.63
C LEU A 430 6.03 18.77 -6.32
N LEU A 431 6.69 17.75 -6.88
CA LEU A 431 7.91 17.87 -7.67
C LEU A 431 7.60 17.65 -9.16
N PRO A 432 8.35 18.29 -10.06
CA PRO A 432 8.13 18.15 -11.50
C PRO A 432 8.20 16.68 -11.92
N ALA A 433 7.36 16.33 -12.90
CA ALA A 433 7.31 14.99 -13.47
C ALA A 433 8.74 14.52 -13.89
N PRO A 434 9.03 13.21 -13.83
CA PRO A 434 10.34 12.69 -14.20
C PRO A 434 10.78 13.22 -15.58
N THR A 435 12.05 13.58 -15.71
CA THR A 435 12.60 14.01 -17.00
C THR A 435 13.30 12.85 -17.69
N PHE A 436 13.18 12.80 -19.01
CA PHE A 436 13.76 11.75 -19.81
C PHE A 436 14.83 12.26 -20.75
N THR A 437 15.86 11.44 -20.92
CA THR A 437 16.79 11.52 -22.05
C THR A 437 16.82 10.15 -22.70
N THR A 438 16.54 10.06 -24.00
CA THR A 438 16.65 8.82 -24.75
C THR A 438 18.01 8.78 -25.44
N THR A 439 18.78 7.72 -25.21
CA THR A 439 20.11 7.54 -25.79
C THR A 439 20.12 6.25 -26.61
N PHE A 440 20.63 6.33 -27.83
CA PHE A 440 20.63 5.20 -28.76
C PHE A 440 21.83 4.25 -28.50
N VAL A 441 21.59 2.93 -28.49
CA VAL A 441 22.67 1.92 -28.61
C VAL A 441 22.32 0.93 -29.74
N HIS A 442 22.98 1.06 -30.90
CA HIS A 442 22.83 0.10 -32.00
C HIS A 442 23.69 -1.12 -31.68
N ASN A 443 23.07 -2.20 -31.21
CA ASN A 443 23.75 -3.48 -31.09
C ASN A 443 23.44 -4.33 -32.33
N VAL A 444 24.46 -4.55 -33.16
CA VAL A 444 24.36 -5.46 -34.31
C VAL A 444 24.43 -6.90 -33.78
N THR A 445 23.32 -7.63 -33.87
CA THR A 445 23.22 -9.02 -33.40
C THR A 445 22.95 -9.96 -34.57
N GLY A 446 23.97 -10.74 -34.95
CA GLY A 446 23.82 -11.91 -35.83
C GLY A 446 24.14 -11.63 -37.31
N VAL A 447 25.10 -12.38 -37.83
CA VAL A 447 25.39 -12.50 -39.26
C VAL A 447 25.10 -13.96 -39.62
N GLU A 448 23.89 -14.25 -40.10
CA GLU A 448 23.62 -15.50 -40.82
C GLU A 448 23.12 -15.15 -42.22
N ASP A 449 23.77 -15.74 -43.22
CA ASP A 449 23.41 -15.75 -44.65
C ASP A 449 22.92 -14.41 -45.23
N ASP A 450 23.87 -13.48 -45.44
CA ASP A 450 23.68 -12.20 -46.16
C ASP A 450 22.63 -11.22 -45.59
N ALA A 451 21.99 -11.52 -44.46
CA ALA A 451 21.10 -10.63 -43.74
C ALA A 451 21.72 -10.20 -42.40
N VAL A 452 22.17 -8.94 -42.31
CA VAL A 452 22.48 -8.31 -41.03
C VAL A 452 21.15 -7.91 -40.38
N THR A 453 20.84 -8.54 -39.23
CA THR A 453 19.70 -8.12 -38.39
C THR A 453 20.23 -7.08 -37.40
N ILE A 454 19.70 -5.86 -37.46
CA ILE A 454 19.93 -4.86 -36.41
C ILE A 454 18.70 -4.92 -35.51
N ASP A 455 18.81 -5.62 -34.38
CA ASP A 455 17.80 -5.51 -33.32
C ASP A 455 17.92 -4.12 -32.69
N GLY A 456 16.86 -3.33 -32.78
CA GLY A 456 16.80 -2.04 -32.13
C GLY A 456 16.79 -2.20 -30.61
N ALA A 457 17.86 -1.77 -29.93
CA ALA A 457 17.86 -1.56 -28.50
C ALA A 457 17.80 -0.04 -28.23
N ALA A 458 16.90 0.38 -27.34
CA ALA A 458 16.85 1.77 -26.87
C ALA A 458 17.21 1.79 -25.39
N ALA A 459 18.17 2.65 -25.03
CA ALA A 459 18.41 2.98 -23.63
C ALA A 459 17.60 4.24 -23.31
N VAL A 460 16.78 4.17 -22.26
CA VAL A 460 16.02 5.28 -21.73
C VAL A 460 16.67 5.69 -20.42
N ASP A 461 17.37 6.82 -20.43
CA ASP A 461 17.89 7.43 -19.21
C ASP A 461 16.76 8.20 -18.52
N VAL A 462 16.33 7.71 -17.36
CA VAL A 462 15.32 8.37 -16.55
C VAL A 462 16.01 9.17 -15.45
N HIS A 463 15.85 10.48 -15.50
CA HIS A 463 16.29 11.39 -14.45
C HIS A 463 15.07 11.89 -13.67
N ALA A 464 14.89 11.38 -12.46
CA ALA A 464 13.86 11.86 -11.54
C ALA A 464 14.49 12.73 -10.44
N PRO A 465 13.81 13.79 -9.99
CA PRO A 465 14.18 14.49 -8.76
C PRO A 465 14.19 13.52 -7.58
N ALA A 466 15.12 13.69 -6.64
CA ALA A 466 15.12 12.92 -5.40
C ALA A 466 13.94 13.37 -4.52
N ASP A 467 12.87 12.59 -4.53
CA ASP A 467 11.72 12.73 -3.63
C ASP A 467 11.77 11.60 -2.59
N PRO A 468 11.87 11.90 -1.28
CA PRO A 468 11.90 10.87 -0.24
C PRO A 468 10.60 10.07 -0.12
N PHE A 469 9.51 10.53 -0.75
CA PHE A 469 8.20 9.86 -0.71
C PHE A 469 7.95 8.94 -1.91
N VAL A 470 8.82 8.94 -2.92
CA VAL A 470 8.73 8.05 -4.07
C VAL A 470 9.36 6.71 -3.72
N GLN A 471 8.57 5.63 -3.81
CA GLN A 471 9.06 4.27 -3.55
C GLN A 471 9.42 3.53 -4.83
N PHE A 472 8.78 3.84 -5.96
CA PHE A 472 9.16 3.27 -7.24
C PHE A 472 8.79 4.16 -8.41
N HIS A 473 9.46 3.95 -9.55
CA HIS A 473 9.06 4.53 -10.83
C HIS A 473 8.42 3.45 -11.70
N GLU A 474 7.41 3.82 -12.46
CA GLU A 474 6.78 2.94 -13.44
C GLU A 474 6.92 3.56 -14.83
N ILE A 475 7.31 2.72 -15.80
CA ILE A 475 7.51 3.12 -17.20
C ILE A 475 6.64 2.25 -18.08
N ASP A 476 5.72 2.89 -18.78
CA ASP A 476 4.81 2.31 -19.77
C ASP A 476 5.34 2.60 -21.17
N VAL A 477 5.48 1.56 -21.99
CA VAL A 477 5.97 1.63 -23.37
C VAL A 477 4.80 1.43 -24.32
N TYR A 478 4.58 2.39 -25.21
CA TYR A 478 3.48 2.37 -26.18
C TYR A 478 3.99 2.34 -27.62
N ARG A 479 3.27 1.62 -28.47
CA ARG A 479 3.41 1.66 -29.93
C ARG A 479 2.03 1.78 -30.56
N TYR A 480 1.83 2.76 -31.45
CA TYR A 480 0.53 3.06 -32.05
C TYR A 480 -0.61 3.21 -31.02
N GLY A 481 -0.30 3.74 -29.83
CA GLY A 481 -1.26 3.89 -28.73
C GLY A 481 -1.54 2.62 -27.91
N LEU A 482 -1.02 1.45 -28.30
CA LEU A 482 -1.14 0.20 -27.54
C LEU A 482 0.02 0.07 -26.54
N LEU A 483 -0.30 -0.24 -25.28
CA LEU A 483 0.68 -0.59 -24.25
C LEU A 483 1.32 -1.94 -24.59
N ILE A 484 2.65 -1.95 -24.80
CA ILE A 484 3.40 -3.14 -25.18
C ILE A 484 4.34 -3.66 -24.08
N ASP A 485 4.75 -2.82 -23.12
CA ASP A 485 5.53 -3.21 -21.94
C ASP A 485 5.28 -2.26 -20.76
N THR A 486 5.38 -2.77 -19.53
CA THR A 486 5.32 -1.97 -18.29
C THR A 486 6.40 -2.48 -17.34
N ARG A 487 7.24 -1.57 -16.82
CA ARG A 487 8.30 -1.91 -15.85
C ARG A 487 8.28 -1.02 -14.60
N ARG A 488 8.57 -1.62 -13.44
CA ARG A 488 8.64 -0.97 -12.12
C ARG A 488 10.05 -1.02 -11.53
N PHE A 489 10.49 0.06 -10.90
CA PHE A 489 11.84 0.22 -10.36
C PHE A 489 11.81 0.76 -8.93
N PHE A 490 12.27 -0.03 -7.95
CA PHE A 490 12.11 0.26 -6.51
C PHE A 490 13.31 0.91 -5.84
N ASP A 491 14.48 0.95 -6.49
CA ASP A 491 15.71 1.53 -5.93
C ASP A 491 16.11 2.79 -6.69
N GLY A 492 16.55 3.82 -5.97
CA GLY A 492 16.95 5.12 -6.51
C GLY A 492 17.81 4.98 -7.77
N LEU A 493 17.33 5.61 -8.85
CA LEU A 493 17.85 5.52 -10.21
C LEU A 493 19.35 5.86 -10.24
N SER A 494 20.20 4.83 -10.30
CA SER A 494 21.65 5.00 -10.50
C SER A 494 22.14 4.42 -11.83
N ASP A 495 21.26 3.84 -12.65
CA ASP A 495 21.63 3.26 -13.96
C ASP A 495 20.60 3.57 -15.06
N PRO A 496 21.04 3.76 -16.33
CA PRO A 496 20.18 3.83 -17.52
C PRO A 496 19.24 2.63 -17.62
N LEU A 497 17.97 2.84 -17.97
CA LEU A 497 17.08 1.71 -18.31
C LEU A 497 17.36 1.23 -19.73
N GLU A 498 17.93 0.04 -19.88
CA GLU A 498 17.99 -0.63 -21.19
C GLU A 498 16.69 -1.38 -21.48
N VAL A 499 16.04 -1.01 -22.60
CA VAL A 499 14.88 -1.73 -23.16
C VAL A 499 15.29 -2.33 -24.50
N SER A 500 15.35 -3.67 -24.57
CA SER A 500 15.76 -4.44 -25.74
C SER A 500 14.57 -5.19 -26.37
N GLY A 501 14.72 -5.59 -27.63
CA GLY A 501 13.69 -6.35 -28.36
C GLY A 501 12.47 -5.50 -28.77
N LEU A 502 12.65 -4.19 -28.93
CA LEU A 502 11.57 -3.30 -29.31
C LEU A 502 11.27 -3.41 -30.82
N PRO A 503 9.99 -3.46 -31.23
CA PRO A 503 9.61 -3.51 -32.63
C PRO A 503 9.90 -2.18 -33.36
N ASN A 504 10.11 -2.25 -34.68
CA ASN A 504 10.32 -1.09 -35.55
C ASN A 504 9.14 -0.09 -35.48
N GLY A 505 9.39 1.21 -35.46
CA GLY A 505 8.38 2.28 -35.50
C GLY A 505 8.53 3.35 -34.42
N GLU A 506 7.55 4.25 -34.32
CA GLU A 506 7.50 5.25 -33.25
C GLU A 506 7.08 4.60 -31.93
N ILE A 507 7.92 4.79 -30.90
CA ILE A 507 7.74 4.28 -29.55
C ILE A 507 7.57 5.47 -28.61
N HIS A 508 6.49 5.47 -27.84
CA HIS A 508 6.23 6.47 -26.82
C HIS A 508 6.47 5.87 -25.44
N PHE A 509 7.14 6.61 -24.58
CA PHE A 509 7.38 6.25 -23.19
C PHE A 509 6.56 7.18 -22.31
N LYS A 510 5.90 6.60 -21.31
CA LYS A 510 5.35 7.35 -20.18
C LYS A 510 6.01 6.89 -18.90
N ALA A 511 6.44 7.82 -18.06
CA ALA A 511 6.90 7.49 -16.71
C ALA A 511 6.15 8.28 -15.68
N ARG A 512 5.95 7.62 -14.55
CA ARG A 512 5.32 8.16 -13.37
C ARG A 512 6.09 7.74 -12.13
N ALA A 513 6.19 8.66 -11.18
CA ALA A 513 6.71 8.38 -9.86
C ALA A 513 5.55 7.88 -8.97
N CYS A 514 5.78 6.80 -8.24
CA CYS A 514 4.76 6.09 -7.50
C CYS A 514 5.20 5.80 -6.06
N LYS A 515 4.21 5.62 -5.18
CA LYS A 515 4.39 5.05 -3.85
C LYS A 515 3.37 3.95 -3.59
N ILE A 516 3.68 3.03 -2.68
CA ILE A 516 2.77 1.99 -2.21
C ILE A 516 2.06 2.51 -0.96
N SER A 517 0.73 2.41 -0.97
CA SER A 517 -0.13 2.68 0.17
C SER A 517 -1.18 1.57 0.25
N ASN A 518 -1.26 0.86 1.38
CA ASN A 518 -2.24 -0.22 1.61
C ASN A 518 -2.34 -1.26 0.47
N ALA A 519 -1.18 -1.62 -0.11
CA ALA A 519 -1.02 -2.52 -1.26
C ALA A 519 -1.45 -1.96 -2.64
N ASP A 520 -1.97 -0.74 -2.71
CA ASP A 520 -2.23 -0.03 -3.96
C ASP A 520 -1.07 0.91 -4.35
N SER A 521 -0.87 1.06 -5.67
CA SER A 521 0.12 1.98 -6.22
C SER A 521 -0.50 3.36 -6.50
N LEU A 522 -0.04 4.38 -5.78
CA LEU A 522 -0.41 5.77 -6.01
C LEU A 522 0.66 6.45 -6.86
N CYS A 523 0.31 6.74 -8.12
CA CYS A 523 1.23 7.35 -9.08
C CYS A 523 0.85 8.79 -9.42
N GLY A 524 1.89 9.62 -9.57
CA GLY A 524 1.81 11.01 -9.98
C GLY A 524 1.45 11.23 -11.46
N PRO A 525 1.51 12.48 -11.94
CA PRO A 525 1.29 12.79 -13.35
C PRO A 525 2.32 12.11 -14.26
N ASP A 526 1.86 11.70 -15.44
CA ASP A 526 2.72 11.12 -16.46
C ASP A 526 3.66 12.19 -17.03
N SER A 527 4.94 11.86 -17.10
CA SER A 527 5.88 12.47 -18.03
C SER A 527 5.86 11.65 -19.32
N ALA A 528 5.93 12.31 -20.48
CA ALA A 528 5.93 11.64 -21.78
C ALA A 528 7.17 12.03 -22.58
N ALA A 529 7.78 11.04 -23.21
CA ALA A 529 8.82 11.20 -24.22
C ALA A 529 8.49 10.28 -25.40
N SER A 530 8.84 10.67 -26.62
CA SER A 530 8.71 9.80 -27.79
C SER A 530 10.02 9.70 -28.53
N THR A 531 10.22 8.56 -29.20
CA THR A 531 11.36 8.35 -30.06
C THR A 531 10.98 7.43 -31.21
N THR A 532 11.65 7.59 -32.35
CA THR A 532 11.44 6.71 -33.51
C THR A 532 12.56 5.68 -33.56
N LEU A 533 12.18 4.41 -33.46
CA LEU A 533 13.10 3.28 -33.47
C LEU A 533 13.09 2.67 -34.88
N LEU A 534 14.18 2.88 -35.63
CA LEU A 534 14.35 2.30 -36.96
C LEU A 534 15.09 0.97 -36.85
N ALA A 535 14.36 -0.13 -36.92
CA ALA A 535 14.89 -1.49 -37.00
C ALA A 535 14.58 -2.08 -38.39
N GLY A 536 15.60 -2.65 -39.03
CA GLY A 536 15.50 -3.13 -40.41
C GLY A 536 16.66 -4.04 -40.79
N THR A 537 16.57 -4.60 -42.00
CA THR A 537 17.59 -5.48 -42.57
C THR A 537 18.22 -4.82 -43.80
N ARG A 538 19.51 -5.09 -44.06
CA ARG A 538 20.15 -4.69 -45.32
C ARG A 538 19.37 -5.29 -46.52
N PRO A 539 19.21 -4.58 -47.65
CA PRO A 539 18.57 -5.17 -48.84
C PRO A 539 19.28 -6.46 -49.28
N SER A 540 18.52 -7.44 -49.75
CA SER A 540 19.08 -8.67 -50.31
C SER A 540 19.71 -8.42 -51.69
N GLN A 541 20.66 -9.27 -52.08
CA GLN A 541 21.22 -9.27 -53.44
C GLN A 541 20.09 -9.42 -54.48
N PHE A 542 20.22 -8.76 -55.64
CA PHE A 542 19.27 -8.94 -56.74
C PHE A 542 19.20 -10.41 -57.20
N PRO A 543 17.99 -11.01 -57.31
CA PRO A 543 17.82 -12.43 -57.62
C PRO A 543 18.27 -12.81 -59.04
N SER A 544 18.23 -11.86 -59.98
CA SER A 544 18.63 -12.09 -61.36
C SER A 544 19.23 -10.83 -61.99
N LEU A 545 20.14 -11.02 -62.94
CA LEU A 545 20.70 -9.97 -63.79
C LEU A 545 20.94 -10.55 -65.18
N SER A 546 20.41 -9.92 -66.22
CA SER A 546 20.46 -10.37 -67.62
C SER A 546 20.46 -9.18 -68.59
N ALA A 547 20.92 -9.34 -69.82
CA ALA A 547 20.84 -8.31 -70.87
C ALA A 547 19.83 -8.73 -71.96
N ILE A 548 18.97 -7.83 -72.43
CA ILE A 548 17.82 -8.22 -73.29
C ILE A 548 18.11 -8.18 -74.82
N THR A 549 19.03 -7.37 -75.37
CA THR A 549 19.21 -7.32 -76.86
C THR A 549 20.53 -6.66 -77.34
N PRO A 550 20.90 -6.75 -78.63
CA PRO A 550 21.99 -7.57 -79.17
C PRO A 550 23.36 -6.86 -79.28
N GLN A 551 24.41 -7.69 -79.36
CA GLN A 551 25.86 -7.40 -79.36
C GLN A 551 26.40 -6.41 -80.43
N SER A 552 25.52 -5.71 -81.16
CA SER A 552 25.86 -4.80 -82.26
C SER A 552 25.59 -3.31 -81.99
N THR A 553 25.09 -2.95 -80.79
CA THR A 553 24.78 -1.55 -80.40
C THR A 553 25.52 -1.15 -79.14
N LYS A 554 26.00 0.10 -79.06
CA LYS A 554 26.68 0.66 -77.86
C LYS A 554 25.75 0.89 -76.66
N THR A 555 24.44 0.71 -76.86
CA THR A 555 23.41 0.82 -75.82
C THR A 555 22.69 -0.51 -75.72
N PHE A 556 22.53 -1.00 -74.49
CA PHE A 556 21.78 -2.22 -74.18
C PHE A 556 21.10 -2.08 -72.82
N THR A 557 20.08 -2.89 -72.58
CA THR A 557 19.29 -2.86 -71.35
C THR A 557 19.67 -4.03 -70.47
N LEU A 558 20.16 -3.76 -69.26
CA LEU A 558 20.26 -4.75 -68.19
C LEU A 558 18.91 -4.87 -67.51
N SER A 559 18.43 -6.08 -67.29
CA SER A 559 17.18 -6.39 -66.61
C SER A 559 17.41 -7.31 -65.42
N PHE A 560 16.73 -7.01 -64.32
CA PHE A 560 16.91 -7.65 -63.03
C PHE A 560 15.57 -7.80 -62.30
N GLY A 561 15.41 -8.90 -61.57
CA GLY A 561 14.25 -9.10 -60.68
C GLY A 561 14.40 -8.30 -59.40
N ASN A 562 13.30 -7.95 -58.74
CA ASN A 562 13.35 -7.21 -57.48
C ASN A 562 13.78 -8.09 -56.30
N PRO A 563 14.56 -7.57 -55.34
CA PRO A 563 14.94 -8.31 -54.13
C PRO A 563 13.72 -8.66 -53.26
N GLU A 564 13.68 -9.89 -52.73
CA GLU A 564 12.50 -10.48 -52.05
C GLU A 564 12.33 -10.05 -50.56
N ASN A 565 13.30 -9.39 -49.94
CA ASN A 565 13.32 -9.14 -48.48
C ASN A 565 13.48 -7.66 -48.07
N ILE A 566 12.59 -6.77 -48.53
CA ILE A 566 12.50 -5.42 -47.96
C ILE A 566 11.36 -5.42 -46.93
N LYS A 567 11.63 -5.99 -45.74
CA LYS A 567 10.63 -6.08 -44.66
C LYS A 567 10.34 -4.73 -43.96
N SER A 568 11.16 -3.71 -44.18
CA SER A 568 10.91 -2.33 -43.73
C SER A 568 10.91 -1.44 -44.96
N GLY A 569 9.72 -1.12 -45.48
CA GLY A 569 9.54 -0.36 -46.71
C GLY A 569 10.27 0.98 -46.68
N GLY A 570 11.44 1.04 -47.31
CA GLY A 570 12.19 2.26 -47.60
C GLY A 570 12.77 2.18 -49.01
N PRO A 571 13.02 3.32 -49.67
CA PRO A 571 13.62 3.32 -51.00
C PRO A 571 15.01 2.69 -50.95
N TYR A 572 15.27 1.72 -51.82
CA TYR A 572 16.62 1.28 -52.11
C TYR A 572 17.07 1.90 -53.43
N GLN A 573 18.30 2.37 -53.47
CA GLN A 573 18.93 2.86 -54.68
C GLN A 573 19.61 1.70 -55.41
N VAL A 574 19.50 1.72 -56.74
CA VAL A 574 20.21 0.79 -57.61
C VAL A 574 21.55 1.42 -57.98
N TRP A 575 22.62 0.71 -57.66
CA TRP A 575 23.98 1.13 -57.96
C TRP A 575 24.59 0.16 -58.96
N LEU A 576 25.09 0.70 -60.07
CA LEU A 576 25.74 -0.07 -61.12
C LEU A 576 27.25 0.23 -61.11
N GLN A 577 28.05 -0.83 -61.14
CA GLN A 577 29.50 -0.75 -61.30
C GLN A 577 29.89 -1.40 -62.63
N GLU A 578 30.73 -0.72 -63.41
CA GLU A 578 31.27 -1.20 -64.70
C GLU A 578 32.77 -1.50 -64.55
N ALA A 579 33.22 -2.64 -65.10
CA ALA A 579 34.63 -3.02 -65.21
C ALA A 579 34.97 -3.47 -66.64
N ARG A 580 36.20 -3.16 -67.10
CA ARG A 580 36.68 -3.42 -68.48
C ARG A 580 37.97 -4.25 -68.47
N ASP A 581 38.08 -5.19 -69.41
CA ASP A 581 39.23 -6.08 -69.70
C ASP A 581 39.75 -7.00 -68.56
N ALA A 582 39.50 -6.71 -67.28
CA ALA A 582 39.73 -7.56 -66.11
C ALA A 582 38.55 -7.42 -65.14
N GLY A 583 38.17 -8.51 -64.45
CA GLY A 583 37.01 -8.53 -63.53
C GLY A 583 37.08 -7.49 -62.40
N PHE A 584 35.99 -7.39 -61.61
CA PHE A 584 35.80 -6.38 -60.56
C PHE A 584 37.02 -6.20 -59.64
N GLU A 585 37.65 -5.02 -59.69
CA GLU A 585 38.47 -4.50 -58.59
C GLU A 585 37.58 -3.56 -57.74
N GLU A 586 37.61 -3.69 -56.41
CA GLU A 586 36.75 -2.96 -55.45
C GLU A 586 36.83 -1.42 -55.54
N THR A 587 37.72 -0.86 -56.38
CA THR A 587 38.03 0.57 -56.42
C THR A 587 37.23 1.39 -57.43
N SER A 588 36.40 0.81 -58.30
CA SER A 588 35.53 1.62 -59.17
C SER A 588 34.26 2.06 -58.43
N ALA A 589 34.10 3.37 -58.26
CA ALA A 589 32.94 3.93 -57.59
C ALA A 589 31.66 3.60 -58.39
N PRO A 590 30.64 2.99 -57.75
CA PRO A 590 29.40 2.70 -58.44
C PRO A 590 28.68 4.03 -58.80
N VAL A 591 27.79 4.01 -59.79
CA VAL A 591 27.01 5.18 -60.22
C VAL A 591 25.54 4.94 -59.89
N ALA A 592 24.91 5.91 -59.22
CA ALA A 592 23.48 5.89 -58.94
C ALA A 592 22.70 5.99 -60.25
N VAL A 593 21.75 5.07 -60.46
CA VAL A 593 20.87 5.11 -61.63
C VAL A 593 19.76 6.15 -61.39
N PRO A 594 19.63 7.20 -62.22
CA PRO A 594 18.62 8.24 -62.02
C PRO A 594 17.23 7.74 -62.43
N ASN A 595 16.54 7.10 -61.49
CA ASN A 595 15.08 6.98 -61.36
C ASN A 595 14.81 5.92 -60.28
N GLY A 596 14.60 6.35 -59.04
CA GLY A 596 14.32 5.44 -57.93
C GLY A 596 14.27 6.14 -56.58
N SER A 597 13.43 7.15 -56.44
CA SER A 597 12.93 7.56 -55.13
C SER A 597 11.57 6.88 -54.93
N PHE A 598 11.41 6.12 -53.86
CA PHE A 598 10.14 5.51 -53.44
C PHE A 598 9.84 5.92 -52.00
N GLU A 599 8.61 6.33 -51.73
CA GLU A 599 8.11 6.63 -50.39
C GLU A 599 6.95 5.67 -50.07
N THR A 600 6.68 5.53 -48.78
CA THR A 600 6.14 4.35 -48.10
C THR A 600 4.62 4.19 -48.17
N CYS A 601 4.14 2.98 -47.90
CA CYS A 601 2.77 2.79 -47.40
C CYS A 601 2.74 3.23 -45.94
N GLU A 602 1.93 4.24 -45.60
CA GLU A 602 1.56 4.49 -44.20
C GLU A 602 0.48 3.49 -43.80
N ASP A 603 0.75 2.70 -42.75
CA ASP A 603 -0.29 2.00 -42.01
C ASP A 603 -1.08 3.04 -41.22
N THR A 604 -2.14 3.58 -41.80
CA THR A 604 -3.12 4.36 -41.04
C THR A 604 -4.09 3.40 -40.34
N GLU A 605 -3.74 2.94 -39.14
CA GLU A 605 -4.76 2.38 -38.24
C GLU A 605 -5.54 3.54 -37.59
N SER A 606 -6.85 3.57 -37.86
CA SER A 606 -7.81 4.47 -37.23
C SER A 606 -8.16 3.98 -35.80
N PRO A 607 -8.45 4.86 -34.82
CA PRO A 607 -8.55 4.50 -33.40
C PRO A 607 -9.87 3.81 -32.98
N THR A 608 -10.71 3.36 -33.90
CA THR A 608 -12.06 2.88 -33.57
C THR A 608 -12.29 1.49 -34.16
N GLY A 609 -12.30 0.49 -33.27
CA GLY A 609 -12.27 -0.95 -33.57
C GLY A 609 -13.51 -1.55 -34.23
N GLU A 610 -13.83 -1.17 -35.48
CA GLU A 610 -14.74 -1.97 -36.32
C GLU A 610 -14.21 -2.12 -37.77
N ASP A 611 -13.99 -3.39 -38.15
CA ASP A 611 -13.74 -3.96 -39.49
C ASP A 611 -12.40 -3.67 -40.22
N PRO A 612 -11.54 -4.69 -40.51
CA PRO A 612 -10.32 -4.49 -41.30
C PRO A 612 -10.66 -4.35 -42.79
N SER A 613 -10.75 -3.10 -43.27
CA SER A 613 -10.66 -2.84 -44.71
C SER A 613 -9.21 -3.00 -45.18
N PRO A 614 -8.96 -3.55 -46.39
CA PRO A 614 -7.60 -3.76 -46.89
C PRO A 614 -6.87 -2.42 -47.12
N PRO A 615 -5.54 -2.38 -46.96
CA PRO A 615 -4.76 -1.15 -47.09
C PRO A 615 -4.94 -0.52 -48.47
N THR A 616 -5.29 0.76 -48.52
CA THR A 616 -5.34 1.51 -49.78
C THR A 616 -3.92 1.87 -50.21
N CYS A 617 -3.33 1.01 -51.04
CA CYS A 617 -2.09 1.31 -51.76
C CYS A 617 -2.37 2.32 -52.88
N THR A 618 -1.92 3.56 -52.75
CA THR A 618 -1.86 4.48 -53.91
C THR A 618 -0.59 4.16 -54.70
N ILE A 619 -0.73 3.36 -55.78
CA ILE A 619 0.40 2.93 -56.61
C ILE A 619 0.93 4.10 -57.45
N HIS A 620 2.13 4.57 -57.13
CA HIS A 620 2.96 5.31 -58.09
C HIS A 620 4.13 4.44 -58.53
N SER A 621 3.97 3.81 -59.71
CA SER A 621 5.00 3.19 -60.55
C SER A 621 5.70 1.95 -59.98
N ALA A 622 5.74 0.87 -60.77
CA ALA A 622 6.47 -0.35 -60.41
C ALA A 622 8.00 -0.09 -60.29
N PRO A 623 8.74 -0.85 -59.46
CA PRO A 623 10.20 -0.73 -59.36
C PRO A 623 10.88 -0.90 -60.72
N PRO A 624 11.99 -0.21 -61.01
CA PRO A 624 12.71 -0.43 -62.25
C PRO A 624 13.19 -1.88 -62.27
N THR A 625 12.75 -2.63 -63.27
CA THR A 625 13.22 -4.01 -63.54
C THR A 625 14.34 -4.01 -64.57
N SER A 626 14.82 -2.83 -64.96
CA SER A 626 15.86 -2.65 -65.96
C SER A 626 16.56 -1.29 -65.88
N VAL A 627 17.82 -1.25 -66.33
CA VAL A 627 18.59 -0.02 -66.56
C VAL A 627 19.18 -0.04 -67.98
N GLU A 628 19.11 1.09 -68.68
CA GLU A 628 19.85 1.27 -69.94
C GLU A 628 21.31 1.63 -69.65
N VAL A 629 22.23 0.88 -70.25
CA VAL A 629 23.66 1.10 -70.17
C VAL A 629 24.17 1.49 -71.55
N THR A 630 24.93 2.58 -71.62
CA THR A 630 25.60 3.01 -72.86
C THR A 630 27.11 3.00 -72.64
N THR A 631 27.82 2.16 -73.38
CA THR A 631 29.29 2.05 -73.28
C THR A 631 29.97 3.09 -74.18
N ALA A 632 31.06 3.67 -73.68
CA ALA A 632 31.82 4.68 -74.42
C ALA A 632 32.55 4.10 -75.65
N SER A 633 33.03 2.86 -75.57
CA SER A 633 33.91 2.22 -76.55
C SER A 633 33.56 0.76 -76.78
N ASN A 634 34.01 0.20 -77.90
CA ASN A 634 33.93 -1.24 -78.14
C ASN A 634 34.86 -1.97 -77.15
N GLY A 635 34.47 -3.16 -76.69
CA GLY A 635 35.23 -3.95 -75.72
C GLY A 635 34.40 -4.94 -74.90
N LYS A 636 35.05 -5.62 -73.95
CA LYS A 636 34.44 -6.56 -73.00
C LYS A 636 34.17 -5.88 -71.66
N TYR A 637 32.93 -6.00 -71.18
CA TYR A 637 32.46 -5.35 -69.96
C TYR A 637 31.85 -6.33 -68.95
N TRP A 638 32.07 -6.07 -67.65
CA TRP A 638 31.42 -6.73 -66.52
C TRP A 638 30.61 -5.71 -65.71
N TYR A 639 29.46 -6.15 -65.19
CA TYR A 639 28.49 -5.33 -64.47
C TYR A 639 28.15 -5.91 -63.11
N GLY A 640 28.17 -5.06 -62.08
CA GLY A 640 27.88 -5.41 -60.70
C GLY A 640 26.74 -4.54 -60.20
N LEU A 641 25.66 -5.16 -59.73
CA LEU A 641 24.45 -4.46 -59.30
C LEU A 641 24.25 -4.58 -57.79
N TYR A 642 24.12 -3.45 -57.10
CA TYR A 642 23.92 -3.36 -55.65
C TYR A 642 22.57 -2.70 -55.32
N ALA A 643 21.89 -3.22 -54.30
CA ALA A 643 20.75 -2.58 -53.67
C ALA A 643 21.19 -1.89 -52.37
N CYS A 644 21.08 -0.56 -52.32
CA CYS A 644 21.55 0.24 -51.19
C CYS A 644 20.42 0.97 -50.46
N HIS A 645 20.38 0.83 -49.14
CA HIS A 645 19.52 1.63 -48.26
C HIS A 645 20.36 2.66 -47.50
N GLU A 646 19.86 3.89 -47.37
CA GLU A 646 20.59 5.03 -46.78
C GLU A 646 21.04 4.74 -45.32
N THR A 647 20.20 4.06 -44.54
CA THR A 647 20.46 3.74 -43.12
C THR A 647 21.16 2.38 -42.90
N PHE A 648 20.94 1.39 -43.78
CA PHE A 648 21.27 -0.02 -43.50
C PHE A 648 22.36 -0.60 -44.43
N GLY A 649 22.89 0.18 -45.37
CA GLY A 649 23.98 -0.23 -46.26
C GLY A 649 23.53 -1.04 -47.49
N CYS A 650 24.49 -1.68 -48.17
CA CYS A 650 24.43 -1.92 -49.62
C CYS A 650 24.29 -3.33 -50.24
N SER A 651 23.66 -4.39 -49.71
CA SER A 651 23.70 -5.75 -50.33
C SER A 651 25.08 -6.28 -50.82
N SER A 652 25.16 -7.54 -51.24
CA SER A 652 26.32 -8.07 -51.99
C SER A 652 26.06 -7.88 -53.50
N PRO A 653 27.06 -7.57 -54.36
CA PRO A 653 26.81 -7.29 -55.77
C PRO A 653 26.29 -8.53 -56.51
N ARG A 654 25.32 -8.35 -57.41
CA ARG A 654 25.01 -9.36 -58.43
C ARG A 654 25.82 -9.06 -59.69
N GLU A 655 26.70 -9.99 -60.07
CA GLU A 655 27.60 -9.82 -61.21
C GLU A 655 27.03 -10.40 -62.51
N PHE A 656 27.33 -9.77 -63.65
CA PHE A 656 27.00 -10.21 -65.01
C PHE A 656 28.09 -9.80 -66.01
N GLY A 657 28.56 -10.73 -66.84
CA GLY A 657 29.56 -10.49 -67.89
C GLY A 657 30.41 -11.73 -68.21
N PRO A 658 31.31 -11.66 -69.22
CA PRO A 658 31.58 -10.50 -70.06
C PRO A 658 30.49 -10.27 -71.13
N VAL A 659 30.17 -9.00 -71.40
CA VAL A 659 29.37 -8.56 -72.55
C VAL A 659 30.32 -7.97 -73.60
N ASP A 660 30.37 -8.56 -74.80
CA ASP A 660 31.15 -8.06 -75.94
C ASP A 660 30.27 -7.10 -76.78
N ILE A 661 30.72 -5.85 -76.94
CA ILE A 661 29.99 -4.79 -77.66
C ILE A 661 30.81 -4.31 -78.85
N HIS A 662 30.27 -4.45 -80.07
CA HIS A 662 30.93 -4.07 -81.33
C HIS A 662 29.96 -3.40 -82.32
N THR A 663 30.46 -2.62 -83.28
CA THR A 663 29.65 -1.97 -84.34
C THR A 663 30.22 -2.30 -85.72
N VAL A 664 29.37 -2.46 -86.74
CA VAL A 664 29.79 -2.71 -88.14
C VAL A 664 30.65 -1.53 -88.65
N PRO A 665 31.82 -1.75 -89.26
CA PRO A 665 32.68 -0.67 -89.73
C PRO A 665 32.01 0.21 -90.79
N SER A 666 32.26 1.51 -90.74
CA SER A 666 31.78 2.44 -91.76
C SER A 666 32.31 2.12 -93.17
N LYS A 667 31.46 2.35 -94.19
CA LYS A 667 31.79 2.09 -95.60
C LYS A 667 33.01 2.93 -96.04
N PRO A 668 34.02 2.35 -96.72
CA PRO A 668 35.14 3.11 -97.26
C PRO A 668 34.68 4.18 -98.26
N VAL A 669 35.31 5.35 -98.22
CA VAL A 669 34.98 6.49 -99.10
C VAL A 669 36.16 6.90 -99.98
N SER A 670 35.89 7.67 -101.03
CA SER A 670 36.91 8.30 -101.89
C SER A 670 37.84 7.32 -102.62
N ILE A 671 37.27 6.33 -103.34
CA ILE A 671 38.07 5.51 -104.26
C ILE A 671 38.56 6.40 -105.41
N THR A 672 39.86 6.64 -105.48
CA THR A 672 40.51 7.50 -106.48
C THR A 672 41.58 6.72 -107.24
N SER A 673 42.02 7.29 -108.37
CA SER A 673 43.17 6.80 -109.11
C SER A 673 44.01 7.94 -109.69
N ASN A 674 45.30 7.69 -109.92
CA ASN A 674 46.27 8.73 -110.34
C ASN A 674 46.46 8.84 -111.88
N GLY A 675 45.61 8.21 -112.70
CA GLY A 675 45.69 8.33 -114.18
C GLY A 675 44.94 9.56 -114.70
N SER A 676 45.38 10.12 -115.83
CA SER A 676 44.78 11.33 -116.44
C SER A 676 43.32 11.08 -116.85
N ILE A 677 42.41 11.95 -116.38
CA ILE A 677 40.97 11.89 -116.64
C ILE A 677 40.64 12.92 -117.72
N ASP A 678 40.36 12.46 -118.95
CA ASP A 678 39.92 13.36 -120.03
C ASP A 678 38.40 13.49 -120.00
N GLY A 679 37.89 14.44 -119.20
CA GLY A 679 36.58 15.09 -119.30
C GLY A 679 35.30 14.22 -119.38
N THR A 680 35.41 12.90 -119.32
CA THR A 680 34.35 11.93 -119.59
C THR A 680 34.47 10.70 -118.69
N ASP A 681 34.77 10.84 -117.40
CA ASP A 681 34.73 9.76 -116.37
C ASP A 681 35.47 8.42 -116.66
N TRP A 682 36.19 8.30 -117.79
CA TRP A 682 36.95 7.12 -118.18
C TRP A 682 38.45 7.41 -118.06
N LEU A 683 39.18 6.54 -117.36
CA LEU A 683 40.63 6.59 -117.30
C LEU A 683 41.24 6.03 -118.59
N ILE A 684 42.17 6.77 -119.21
CA ILE A 684 43.08 6.25 -120.23
C ILE A 684 44.47 6.12 -119.59
N ALA A 685 44.82 4.92 -119.12
CA ALA A 685 46.17 4.63 -118.65
C ALA A 685 47.02 4.19 -119.85
N SER A 686 47.87 5.09 -120.36
CA SER A 686 48.89 4.76 -121.36
C SER A 686 50.00 3.96 -120.67
N ASP A 687 50.13 2.66 -120.98
CA ASP A 687 51.24 1.70 -120.78
C ASP A 687 52.09 1.75 -119.48
N GLU A 688 51.73 2.59 -118.51
CA GLU A 688 52.44 2.92 -117.28
C GLU A 688 51.59 2.53 -116.06
N SER A 689 52.23 2.36 -114.91
CA SER A 689 51.60 1.89 -113.68
C SER A 689 50.60 2.92 -113.10
N PHE A 690 49.43 2.47 -112.65
CA PHE A 690 48.44 3.30 -111.94
C PHE A 690 48.09 2.72 -110.57
N ILE A 691 47.61 3.58 -109.67
CA ILE A 691 47.24 3.21 -108.28
C ILE A 691 45.75 3.46 -108.10
N ILE A 692 45.06 2.52 -107.47
CA ILE A 692 43.72 2.72 -106.90
C ILE A 692 43.87 2.89 -105.38
N SER A 693 43.38 3.98 -104.81
CA SER A 693 43.44 4.27 -103.38
C SER A 693 42.07 4.63 -102.82
N TRP A 694 41.83 4.39 -101.53
CA TRP A 694 40.61 4.79 -100.81
C TRP A 694 40.95 5.34 -99.42
N ALA A 695 40.03 6.09 -98.83
CA ALA A 695 40.17 6.51 -97.44
C ALA A 695 39.84 5.33 -96.50
N GLY A 696 40.62 5.22 -95.41
CA GLY A 696 40.33 4.27 -94.33
C GLY A 696 38.95 4.52 -93.68
N SER A 697 38.44 3.52 -92.99
CA SER A 697 37.22 3.61 -92.17
C SER A 697 37.54 4.37 -90.88
N SER A 698 36.56 5.08 -90.32
CA SER A 698 36.72 5.76 -89.02
C SER A 698 36.69 4.79 -87.83
N ASP A 699 36.27 3.54 -88.07
CA ASP A 699 36.11 2.50 -87.07
C ASP A 699 37.24 1.46 -87.21
N THR A 700 37.41 0.62 -86.20
CA THR A 700 38.38 -0.50 -86.24
C THR A 700 38.03 -1.48 -87.38
N VAL A 701 38.97 -1.69 -88.30
CA VAL A 701 38.86 -2.59 -89.45
C VAL A 701 39.99 -3.61 -89.41
N ASP A 702 39.64 -4.89 -89.51
CA ASP A 702 40.64 -5.97 -89.55
C ASP A 702 41.17 -6.17 -90.97
N ARG A 703 40.30 -6.10 -91.99
CA ARG A 703 40.72 -6.18 -93.40
C ARG A 703 39.84 -5.40 -94.37
N TYR A 704 40.44 -4.98 -95.50
CA TYR A 704 39.77 -4.48 -96.68
C TYR A 704 39.69 -5.55 -97.76
N GLN A 705 38.47 -5.92 -98.15
CA GLN A 705 38.25 -6.77 -99.32
C GLN A 705 38.16 -5.88 -100.56
N PHE A 706 39.24 -5.86 -101.35
CA PHE A 706 39.31 -5.10 -102.60
C PHE A 706 38.99 -6.00 -103.79
N GLU A 707 38.01 -5.62 -104.60
CA GLU A 707 37.52 -6.45 -105.71
C GLU A 707 37.57 -5.69 -107.03
N GLN A 708 37.87 -6.40 -108.12
CA GLN A 708 37.92 -5.85 -109.49
C GLN A 708 37.02 -6.63 -110.46
N ARG A 709 36.62 -6.00 -111.56
CA ARG A 709 35.92 -6.63 -112.69
C ARG A 709 36.33 -6.00 -114.01
N MET A 710 36.54 -6.79 -115.08
CA MET A 710 36.84 -6.32 -116.44
C MET A 710 35.69 -6.68 -117.38
N LEU A 711 35.18 -5.73 -118.17
CA LEU A 711 34.12 -6.02 -119.15
C LEU A 711 34.65 -6.93 -120.29
N PRO A 712 33.84 -7.89 -120.79
CA PRO A 712 32.40 -8.06 -120.54
C PRO A 712 32.04 -8.96 -119.33
N ALA A 713 32.98 -9.33 -118.45
CA ALA A 713 32.66 -10.19 -117.30
C ALA A 713 31.66 -9.50 -116.34
N SER A 714 30.72 -10.27 -115.78
CA SER A 714 29.70 -9.77 -114.84
C SER A 714 30.17 -9.74 -113.39
N ASP A 715 31.05 -10.66 -113.00
CA ASP A 715 31.38 -10.91 -111.60
C ASP A 715 32.64 -10.16 -111.16
N TYR A 716 32.66 -9.76 -109.89
CA TYR A 716 33.82 -9.17 -109.25
C TYR A 716 34.68 -10.28 -108.64
N THR A 717 35.99 -10.17 -108.82
CA THR A 717 36.98 -11.07 -108.20
C THR A 717 37.81 -10.30 -107.18
N GLU A 718 38.02 -10.86 -106.00
CA GLU A 718 38.88 -10.28 -104.98
C GLU A 718 40.34 -10.23 -105.44
N VAL A 719 41.01 -9.13 -105.13
CA VAL A 719 42.39 -8.85 -105.46
C VAL A 719 43.17 -8.74 -104.15
N ALA A 720 44.16 -9.60 -103.99
CA ALA A 720 45.02 -9.58 -102.80
C ALA A 720 45.70 -8.22 -102.62
N LEU A 721 45.60 -7.67 -101.40
CA LEU A 721 46.30 -6.46 -100.99
C LEU A 721 47.69 -6.80 -100.41
N ALA A 722 48.53 -5.78 -100.24
CA ALA A 722 49.86 -5.98 -99.65
C ALA A 722 49.80 -6.25 -98.13
N ALA A 723 48.75 -5.76 -97.48
CA ALA A 723 48.36 -6.06 -96.10
C ALA A 723 46.83 -5.97 -96.02
N ASP A 724 46.23 -6.67 -95.07
CA ASP A 724 44.78 -6.71 -94.89
C ASP A 724 44.18 -5.31 -94.68
N THR A 725 44.88 -4.41 -94.01
CA THR A 725 44.43 -3.02 -93.77
C THR A 725 44.95 -2.00 -94.79
N ALA A 726 45.61 -2.45 -95.88
CA ALA A 726 46.14 -1.53 -96.88
C ALA A 726 45.02 -0.74 -97.56
N THR A 727 45.23 0.56 -97.78
CA THR A 727 44.23 1.48 -98.36
C THR A 727 44.49 1.83 -99.83
N SER A 728 45.39 1.09 -100.48
CA SER A 728 45.66 1.26 -101.91
C SER A 728 46.20 -0.02 -102.58
N LYS A 729 46.05 -0.09 -103.90
CA LYS A 729 46.57 -1.15 -104.76
C LYS A 729 47.18 -0.56 -106.03
N THR A 730 48.45 -0.89 -106.28
CA THR A 730 49.17 -0.52 -107.50
C THR A 730 49.05 -1.60 -108.57
N TYR A 731 48.88 -1.17 -109.83
CA TYR A 731 48.85 -2.02 -111.01
C TYR A 731 49.93 -1.60 -112.02
N SER A 732 50.56 -2.58 -112.67
CA SER A 732 51.52 -2.39 -113.77
C SER A 732 51.23 -3.39 -114.89
N GLY A 733 51.15 -2.94 -116.14
CA GLY A 733 51.00 -3.82 -117.31
C GLY A 733 49.63 -4.53 -117.44
N LYS A 734 48.54 -3.85 -117.05
CA LYS A 734 47.18 -4.39 -117.22
C LYS A 734 46.80 -4.47 -118.71
N ALA A 735 46.07 -5.52 -119.08
CA ALA A 735 45.53 -5.64 -120.44
C ALA A 735 44.54 -4.49 -120.73
N PRO A 736 44.54 -3.92 -121.95
CA PRO A 736 43.60 -2.87 -122.33
C PRO A 736 42.14 -3.31 -122.18
N GLY A 737 41.32 -2.49 -121.52
CA GLY A 737 39.88 -2.71 -121.36
C GLY A 737 39.26 -1.86 -120.24
N GLN A 738 37.94 -1.99 -120.05
CA GLN A 738 37.21 -1.25 -119.00
C GLN A 738 37.16 -2.07 -117.71
N TYR A 739 37.70 -1.49 -116.62
CA TYR A 739 37.75 -2.10 -115.29
C TYR A 739 36.90 -1.32 -114.29
N PHE A 740 36.24 -2.05 -113.39
CA PHE A 740 35.51 -1.50 -112.25
C PHE A 740 36.13 -2.03 -110.95
N TYR A 741 36.21 -1.19 -109.93
CA TYR A 741 36.78 -1.51 -108.62
C TYR A 741 35.79 -1.19 -107.51
N ARG A 742 35.79 -2.01 -106.46
CA ARG A 742 35.09 -1.70 -105.21
C ARG A 742 35.88 -2.23 -104.01
N VAL A 743 35.68 -1.61 -102.86
CA VAL A 743 36.27 -2.06 -101.59
C VAL A 743 35.20 -2.17 -100.52
N LYS A 744 35.33 -3.15 -99.63
CA LYS A 744 34.53 -3.31 -98.42
C LYS A 744 35.47 -3.34 -97.21
N ALA A 745 35.06 -2.68 -96.13
CA ALA A 745 35.69 -2.82 -94.82
C ALA A 745 35.09 -4.04 -94.11
N CYS A 746 35.93 -4.90 -93.58
CA CYS A 746 35.53 -6.13 -92.90
C CYS A 746 36.17 -6.19 -91.50
N TYR A 747 35.44 -6.77 -90.56
CA TYR A 747 35.89 -7.09 -89.22
C TYR A 747 35.63 -8.59 -88.99
N GLU A 748 36.61 -9.34 -88.48
CA GLU A 748 36.51 -10.78 -88.24
C GLU A 748 36.18 -11.04 -86.76
N ILE A 749 34.94 -11.49 -86.50
CA ILE A 749 34.54 -11.93 -85.16
C ILE A 749 34.93 -13.41 -85.00
N GLY A 750 36.06 -13.70 -84.35
CA GLY A 750 36.32 -15.01 -83.74
C GLY A 750 36.53 -16.21 -84.68
N ARG A 751 36.64 -16.03 -86.00
CA ARG A 751 37.35 -16.88 -86.98
C ARG A 751 37.28 -16.30 -88.38
#